data_AF-A0A9P6HIG3-F1
#
_entry.id   AF-A0A9P6HIG3-F1
#
_cell.length_a   1.000
_cell.length_b   1.000
_cell.length_c   1.000
_cell.angle_alpha   90.00
_cell.angle_beta   90.00
_cell.angle_gamma   90.00
#
_symmetry.space_group_name_H-M   'P 1'
#
loop_
_entity.id
_entity.type
_entity.pdbx_description
1 polymer ?
#
loop_
_entity_poly.entity_id
_entity_poly.type
_entity_poly.pdbx_seq_one_letter_code
_entity_poly.pdbx_strand_id
1 'polypeptide(L)'
;MNRSLKPDHSPDIRLFLDHFKPSEAVVQARHELLGHLVEVVGERFGSGFDVEYVGLGRYARNIKQAPFEVAIIDIQSELGTVGRDYTSDLPDIYCPLTVARALAKEGFHGYISNHSLSRTTTRKFSAAKEYFRPQTEDIKDQDWLWLNRRGLVYPERLHIEHPIAFDLILPGPATVPLVRMLEKYSELSPAFRDLVSISYLWCHSLGMNEISPTCLALLFVSFLQETAGAPGITFPTSGISDYNSKQYHLSKTGCKWAVHEISLGNGQWEDEVVALETDFSITKSAEYTEPDKSRLLRNFMNYLNRISKNHKASVVSVGTRKKIPRDLAPYLGSTVESLPDLLSKLADIPYASMQLPQLWKIHPLVVQDPFMYTHNHAEFVSVHTVDTLAHNSQVATGKIDAGRSLIEILGIETSGPADALQRLILPDEMNPTRPHVIRARSATIRKVQDMVLRSYGNRYRVELFGSTAYGVDTPTSDLDLVIVDLNRMDGFSPSLDLTKLPFIYNVRNVARALQRAGLENVLPIPSANVPIVKFKDPSTGLECDINVNDQLGFINTSLMKHYVSLQPVLIPLLRLIKRWAKSTGLNYPSKRPASFSSYALTLMTIAWFQSLGWLPNLQDNVSTKGVSPTDHFWVKNRKGERFRCDTRFEKVEDWSVHTGKSAGELFFEWLGFWGWKFDYDESIACIRRGGIVPRKGKSALQKPNPVASTSKQIEEKGLLNDEQDEEVDEDVMPDESFDADWSKNIMCVADPFIVAKVRILRSQ
;
A
#
# COMPACT_ATOMS: atom_id res chain seq x y z
N MET A 1 -30.09 31.65 7.00
CA MET A 1 -31.08 30.61 7.33
C MET A 1 -30.37 29.44 8.00
N ASN A 2 -30.56 29.30 9.32
CA ASN A 2 -30.07 28.19 10.13
C ASN A 2 -30.83 26.90 9.77
N ARG A 3 -30.35 26.13 8.79
CA ARG A 3 -30.68 24.69 8.74
C ARG A 3 -29.66 23.98 9.62
N SER A 4 -30.14 23.40 10.72
CA SER A 4 -29.39 22.47 11.57
C SER A 4 -28.78 21.38 10.68
N LEU A 5 -27.46 21.39 10.48
CA LEU A 5 -26.74 20.26 9.91
C LEU A 5 -27.09 19.02 10.75
N LYS A 6 -27.73 18.02 10.14
CA LYS A 6 -27.83 16.67 10.66
C LYS A 6 -27.36 15.75 9.54
N PRO A 7 -26.43 14.81 9.80
CA PRO A 7 -25.88 14.38 11.10
C PRO A 7 -24.57 15.09 11.53
N ASP A 8 -24.23 15.04 12.82
CA ASP A 8 -22.86 15.28 13.29
C ASP A 8 -22.01 14.02 13.10
N HIS A 9 -21.11 14.04 12.14
CA HIS A 9 -20.15 12.99 11.79
C HIS A 9 -18.95 12.91 12.73
N SER A 10 -18.87 13.72 13.79
CA SER A 10 -17.73 13.67 14.71
C SER A 10 -17.39 12.26 15.24
N PRO A 11 -18.37 11.40 15.60
CA PRO A 11 -18.10 10.00 15.98
C PRO A 11 -17.65 9.15 14.79
N ASP A 12 -18.31 9.29 13.64
CA ASP A 12 -18.01 8.54 12.41
C ASP A 12 -16.58 8.81 11.93
N ILE A 13 -16.14 10.08 12.00
CA ILE A 13 -14.78 10.49 11.63
C ILE A 13 -13.75 9.78 12.51
N ARG A 14 -14.00 9.71 13.83
CA ARG A 14 -13.09 9.03 14.77
C ARG A 14 -13.03 7.53 14.49
N LEU A 15 -14.19 6.87 14.39
CA LEU A 15 -14.27 5.45 14.09
C LEU A 15 -13.61 5.11 12.75
N PHE A 16 -13.83 5.95 11.73
CA PHE A 16 -13.18 5.81 10.44
C PHE A 16 -11.67 5.90 10.59
N LEU A 17 -11.13 6.95 11.22
CA LEU A 17 -9.67 7.13 11.39
C LEU A 17 -9.02 6.01 12.22
N ASP A 18 -9.71 5.45 13.22
CA ASP A 18 -9.21 4.34 14.02
C ASP A 18 -8.91 3.09 13.17
N HIS A 19 -9.65 2.87 12.07
CA HIS A 19 -9.36 1.78 11.11
C HIS A 19 -8.01 1.95 10.39
N PHE A 20 -7.56 3.20 10.26
CA PHE A 20 -6.32 3.56 9.58
C PHE A 20 -5.15 3.68 10.54
N LYS A 21 -5.35 3.46 11.85
CA LYS A 21 -4.26 3.41 12.83
C LYS A 21 -3.25 2.31 12.46
N PRO A 22 -1.93 2.60 12.47
CA PRO A 22 -0.93 1.56 12.30
C PRO A 22 -0.99 0.53 13.44
N SER A 23 -0.68 -0.73 13.15
CA SER A 23 -0.59 -1.76 14.17
C SER A 23 0.58 -1.47 15.13
N GLU A 24 0.51 -2.00 16.35
CA GLU A 24 1.60 -1.87 17.33
C GLU A 24 2.93 -2.37 16.78
N ALA A 25 2.92 -3.47 16.01
CA ALA A 25 4.13 -3.98 15.35
C ALA A 25 4.74 -2.97 14.36
N VAL A 26 3.91 -2.24 13.59
CA VAL A 26 4.41 -1.21 12.67
C VAL A 26 4.96 -0.01 13.43
N VAL A 27 4.29 0.39 14.53
CA VAL A 27 4.76 1.48 15.39
C VAL A 27 6.10 1.12 16.03
N GLN A 28 6.22 -0.10 16.56
CA GLN A 28 7.46 -0.61 17.15
C GLN A 28 8.60 -0.66 16.13
N ALA A 29 8.35 -1.21 14.93
CA ALA A 29 9.37 -1.31 13.90
C ALA A 29 9.82 0.07 13.38
N ARG A 30 8.92 1.07 13.33
CA ARG A 30 9.28 2.47 13.03
C ARG A 30 10.12 3.11 14.14
N HIS A 31 9.85 2.78 15.40
CA HIS A 31 10.62 3.26 16.55
C HIS A 31 12.04 2.67 16.56
N GLU A 32 12.17 1.37 16.32
CA GLU A 32 13.48 0.70 16.18
C GLU A 32 14.28 1.27 15.01
N LEU A 33 13.64 1.49 13.86
CA LEU A 33 14.27 2.16 12.72
C LEU A 33 14.75 3.57 13.07
N LEU A 34 13.97 4.36 13.79
CA LEU A 34 14.38 5.69 14.22
C LEU A 34 15.63 5.62 15.12
N GLY A 35 15.65 4.70 16.09
CA GLY A 35 16.82 4.48 16.95
C GLY A 35 18.07 4.11 16.15
N HIS A 36 17.93 3.20 15.18
CA HIS A 36 19.04 2.84 14.29
C HIS A 36 19.53 4.04 13.46
N LEU A 37 18.63 4.90 12.95
CA LEU A 37 19.05 6.10 12.23
C LEU A 37 19.81 7.09 13.12
N VAL A 38 19.41 7.26 14.38
CA VAL A 38 20.14 8.08 15.36
C VAL A 38 21.55 7.54 15.57
N GLU A 39 21.71 6.22 15.73
CA GLU A 39 23.02 5.58 15.86
C GLU A 39 23.88 5.82 14.61
N VAL A 40 23.36 5.56 13.41
CA VAL A 40 24.08 5.75 12.14
C VAL A 40 24.51 7.21 11.95
N VAL A 41 23.62 8.16 12.25
CA VAL A 41 23.94 9.59 12.15
C VAL A 41 25.00 9.99 13.19
N GLY A 42 24.84 9.58 14.45
CA GLY A 42 25.75 9.89 15.54
C GLY A 42 27.15 9.31 15.33
N GLU A 43 27.25 8.05 14.90
CA GLU A 43 28.54 7.40 14.61
C GLU A 43 29.25 8.02 13.41
N ARG A 44 28.49 8.38 12.36
CA ARG A 44 29.08 8.86 11.11
C ARG A 44 29.42 10.34 11.11
N PHE A 45 28.58 11.16 11.74
CA PHE A 45 28.64 12.61 11.64
C PHE A 45 28.86 13.31 12.99
N GLY A 46 28.87 12.55 14.09
CA GLY A 46 29.14 13.04 15.44
C GLY A 46 27.89 13.41 16.22
N SER A 47 28.05 13.64 17.53
CA SER A 47 26.96 13.90 18.48
C SER A 47 26.32 15.28 18.36
N GLY A 48 26.72 16.08 17.37
CA GLY A 48 26.09 17.37 17.07
C GLY A 48 24.80 17.23 16.26
N PHE A 49 24.45 16.02 15.82
CA PHE A 49 23.29 15.74 14.99
C PHE A 49 22.39 14.67 15.61
N ASP A 50 21.09 14.83 15.42
CA ASP A 50 20.05 13.87 15.85
C ASP A 50 19.12 13.53 14.68
N VAL A 51 18.20 12.58 14.88
CA VAL A 51 17.15 12.23 13.93
C VAL A 51 15.80 12.25 14.62
N GLU A 52 14.87 13.05 14.10
CA GLU A 52 13.52 13.19 14.64
C GLU A 52 12.45 12.67 13.67
N TYR A 53 11.36 12.13 14.22
CA TYR A 53 10.13 11.90 13.47
C TYR A 53 9.42 13.24 13.21
N VAL A 54 9.12 13.52 11.94
CA VAL A 54 8.50 14.78 11.48
C VAL A 54 7.24 14.55 10.63
N GLY A 55 6.82 13.31 10.46
CA GLY A 55 5.65 12.96 9.65
C GLY A 55 4.30 13.31 10.30
N LEU A 56 3.23 13.06 9.55
CA LEU A 56 1.83 13.40 9.88
C LEU A 56 1.41 13.07 11.33
N GLY A 57 1.88 11.95 11.89
CA GLY A 57 1.51 11.51 13.24
C GLY A 57 1.94 12.44 14.37
N ARG A 58 2.83 13.40 14.09
CA ARG A 58 3.31 14.39 15.06
C ARG A 58 2.27 15.49 15.31
N TYR A 59 1.65 16.01 14.25
CA TYR A 59 0.67 17.09 14.32
C TYR A 59 -0.79 16.69 13.99
N ALA A 60 -1.02 15.46 13.53
CA ALA A 60 -2.33 14.91 13.21
C ALA A 60 -2.49 13.45 13.68
N ARG A 61 -3.55 12.73 13.26
CA ARG A 61 -3.67 11.30 13.58
C ARG A 61 -2.65 10.50 12.79
N ASN A 62 -1.89 9.66 13.51
CA ASN A 62 -0.99 8.69 12.91
C ASN A 62 -1.80 7.61 12.18
N ILE A 63 -1.72 7.62 10.85
CA ILE A 63 -2.41 6.69 9.95
C ILE A 63 -1.40 5.93 9.10
N LYS A 64 -1.68 4.65 8.83
CA LYS A 64 -0.76 3.72 8.14
C LYS A 64 -0.48 4.08 6.68
N GLN A 65 -1.33 4.90 6.06
CA GLN A 65 -1.20 5.37 4.67
C GLN A 65 -0.30 6.60 4.54
N ALA A 66 -0.08 7.35 5.62
CA ALA A 66 0.79 8.51 5.57
C ALA A 66 2.25 8.07 5.45
N PRO A 67 3.08 8.81 4.68
CA PRO A 67 4.50 8.53 4.57
C PRO A 67 5.15 8.57 5.96
N PHE A 68 6.15 7.71 6.15
CA PHE A 68 7.02 7.81 7.32
C PHE A 68 8.11 8.83 6.99
N GLU A 69 8.07 10.00 7.63
CA GLU A 69 9.00 11.09 7.37
C GLU A 69 9.83 11.35 8.63
N VAL A 70 11.14 11.41 8.44
CA VAL A 70 12.15 11.67 9.47
C VAL A 70 13.07 12.79 9.00
N ALA A 71 13.59 13.60 9.92
CA ALA A 71 14.51 14.68 9.62
C ALA A 71 15.77 14.53 10.47
N ILE A 72 16.92 14.81 9.86
CA ILE A 72 18.17 14.99 10.60
C ILE A 72 18.16 16.41 11.17
N ILE A 73 18.43 16.56 12.47
CA ILE A 73 18.48 17.84 13.17
C ILE A 73 19.93 18.15 13.52
N ASP A 74 20.36 19.38 13.29
CA ASP A 74 21.62 19.89 13.84
C ASP A 74 21.32 20.47 15.22
N ILE A 75 21.82 19.84 16.28
CA ILE A 75 21.56 20.23 17.68
C ILE A 75 22.34 21.51 18.04
N GLN A 76 23.47 21.74 17.38
CA GLN A 76 24.31 22.92 17.62
C GLN A 76 23.76 24.13 16.89
N SER A 77 23.11 23.91 15.75
CA SER A 77 22.48 24.92 14.92
C SER A 77 21.12 24.40 14.42
N GLU A 78 20.10 24.35 15.30
CA GLU A 78 18.75 23.85 14.95
C GLU A 78 18.15 24.54 13.72
N LEU A 79 18.56 25.79 13.48
CA LEU A 79 18.14 26.61 12.33
C LEU A 79 19.08 26.51 11.11
N GLY A 80 20.03 25.58 11.15
CA GLY A 80 21.13 25.48 10.20
C GLY A 80 22.25 26.49 10.47
N THR A 81 23.42 26.22 9.90
CA THR A 81 24.60 27.08 10.02
C THR A 81 24.55 28.27 9.05
N VAL A 82 24.77 29.47 9.58
CA VAL A 82 24.87 30.72 8.82
C VAL A 82 26.36 31.06 8.63
N GLY A 83 26.96 30.63 7.51
CA GLY A 83 28.40 30.81 7.23
C GLY A 83 28.71 32.01 6.32
N ARG A 84 29.92 32.58 6.43
CA ARG A 84 30.41 33.69 5.57
C ARG A 84 31.03 33.23 4.24
N ASP A 85 31.50 31.98 4.14
CA ASP A 85 32.12 31.41 2.92
C ASP A 85 31.62 29.96 2.68
N TYR A 86 30.98 29.70 1.53
CA TYR A 86 30.05 28.57 1.35
C TYR A 86 30.59 27.33 0.61
N THR A 87 31.84 27.31 0.16
CA THR A 87 32.35 26.17 -0.65
C THR A 87 33.21 25.17 0.10
N SER A 88 33.58 25.42 1.37
CA SER A 88 34.50 24.55 2.13
C SER A 88 34.12 24.21 3.58
N ASP A 89 33.10 24.86 4.18
CA ASP A 89 32.92 24.81 5.64
C ASP A 89 31.62 24.15 6.17
N LEU A 90 30.68 23.70 5.32
CA LEU A 90 29.50 22.98 5.82
C LEU A 90 29.85 21.53 6.22
N PRO A 91 29.38 21.04 7.38
CA PRO A 91 29.56 19.65 7.75
C PRO A 91 29.02 18.69 6.69
N ASP A 92 29.72 17.55 6.51
CA ASP A 92 29.43 16.52 5.52
C ASP A 92 27.96 16.03 5.51
N ILE A 93 27.27 16.11 6.65
CA ILE A 93 25.88 15.68 6.82
C ILE A 93 24.87 16.53 6.02
N TYR A 94 25.22 17.76 5.66
CA TYR A 94 24.40 18.61 4.78
C TYR A 94 24.49 18.19 3.31
N CYS A 95 25.38 17.26 2.97
CA CYS A 95 25.51 16.71 1.63
C CYS A 95 24.62 15.45 1.46
N PRO A 96 23.59 15.49 0.58
CA PRO A 96 22.70 14.33 0.37
C PRO A 96 23.45 13.08 -0.09
N LEU A 97 24.51 13.22 -0.88
CA LEU A 97 25.32 12.09 -1.35
C LEU A 97 26.14 11.46 -0.22
N THR A 98 26.66 12.27 0.69
CA THR A 98 27.43 11.76 1.83
C THR A 98 26.53 11.00 2.78
N VAL A 99 25.33 11.53 3.07
CA VAL A 99 24.30 10.83 3.86
C VAL A 99 23.83 9.55 3.17
N ALA A 100 23.51 9.58 1.86
CA ALA A 100 23.13 8.38 1.12
C ALA A 100 24.22 7.30 1.13
N ARG A 101 25.50 7.68 1.04
CA ARG A 101 26.63 6.74 1.14
C ARG A 101 26.77 6.14 2.54
N ALA A 102 26.52 6.91 3.59
CA ALA A 102 26.51 6.41 4.96
C ALA A 102 25.39 5.38 5.14
N LEU A 103 24.17 5.72 4.76
CA LEU A 103 23.02 4.81 4.80
C LEU A 103 23.26 3.55 3.95
N ALA A 104 23.86 3.67 2.76
CA ALA A 104 24.15 2.52 1.90
C ALA A 104 25.10 1.51 2.56
N LYS A 105 26.02 1.94 3.42
CA LYS A 105 26.92 1.04 4.15
C LYS A 105 26.18 0.20 5.18
N GLU A 106 25.11 0.76 5.75
CA GLU A 106 24.24 0.13 6.74
C GLU A 106 23.09 -0.67 6.10
N GLY A 107 23.17 -0.96 4.79
CA GLY A 107 22.20 -1.79 4.09
C GLY A 107 20.95 -1.08 3.57
N PHE A 108 20.84 0.24 3.79
CA PHE A 108 19.75 1.03 3.20
C PHE A 108 19.95 1.18 1.68
N HIS A 109 18.84 1.32 0.97
CA HIS A 109 18.82 1.64 -0.45
C HIS A 109 17.68 2.60 -0.75
N GLY A 110 17.82 3.35 -1.83
CA GLY A 110 16.88 4.42 -2.12
C GLY A 110 17.30 5.28 -3.31
N TYR A 111 16.72 6.46 -3.39
CA TYR A 111 17.05 7.44 -4.42
C TYR A 111 16.95 8.88 -3.96
N ILE A 112 17.62 9.74 -4.72
CA ILE A 112 17.58 11.20 -4.60
C ILE A 112 16.93 11.72 -5.87
N SER A 113 15.85 12.48 -5.72
CA SER A 113 15.18 13.12 -6.84
C SER A 113 15.74 14.52 -7.02
N ASN A 114 16.39 14.76 -8.15
CA ASN A 114 16.90 16.08 -8.47
C ASN A 114 16.04 16.71 -9.57
N HIS A 115 15.34 17.79 -9.23
CA HIS A 115 14.40 18.46 -10.10
C HIS A 115 14.98 19.79 -10.62
N SER A 116 15.06 19.91 -11.94
CA SER A 116 15.17 21.19 -12.62
C SER A 116 13.89 21.46 -13.41
N LEU A 117 13.65 22.74 -13.76
CA LEU A 117 12.51 23.16 -14.61
C LEU A 117 12.45 22.42 -15.96
N SER A 118 13.53 21.79 -16.42
CA SER A 118 13.62 21.11 -17.71
C SER A 118 13.75 19.59 -17.65
N ARG A 119 14.23 19.02 -16.52
CA ARG A 119 14.49 17.57 -16.38
C ARG A 119 14.37 17.11 -14.92
N THR A 120 13.79 15.93 -14.73
CA THR A 120 13.91 15.17 -13.47
C THR A 120 15.01 14.14 -13.63
N THR A 121 15.99 14.14 -12.74
CA THR A 121 17.07 13.15 -12.71
C THR A 121 17.02 12.39 -11.39
N THR A 122 16.88 11.07 -11.43
CA THR A 122 16.84 10.23 -10.24
C THR A 122 18.18 9.52 -10.07
N ARG A 123 18.82 9.66 -8.91
CA ARG A 123 20.07 8.94 -8.57
C ARG A 123 19.79 7.87 -7.52
N LYS A 124 20.00 6.59 -7.86
CA LYS A 124 19.78 5.45 -6.95
C LYS A 124 21.04 5.10 -6.15
N PHE A 125 20.88 4.53 -4.95
CA PHE A 125 21.98 4.00 -4.12
C PHE A 125 21.57 2.68 -3.44
N SER A 126 22.52 1.74 -3.28
CA SER A 126 22.32 0.45 -2.58
C SER A 126 23.64 -0.21 -2.14
N ALA A 127 23.59 -1.10 -1.14
CA ALA A 127 24.74 -1.85 -0.62
C ALA A 127 25.31 -2.96 -1.55
N ALA A 128 24.55 -3.39 -2.56
CA ALA A 128 24.97 -4.45 -3.47
C ALA A 128 25.93 -3.92 -4.55
N LYS A 129 27.08 -4.60 -4.67
CA LYS A 129 28.21 -4.34 -5.60
C LYS A 129 27.83 -3.72 -6.96
N GLU A 130 28.59 -2.67 -7.29
CA GLU A 130 28.86 -2.10 -8.62
C GLU A 130 27.64 -1.80 -9.52
N TYR A 131 27.24 -0.52 -9.63
CA TYR A 131 27.12 0.18 -10.92
C TYR A 131 27.26 1.70 -10.70
N PHE A 132 27.93 2.34 -11.67
CA PHE A 132 28.49 3.70 -11.70
C PHE A 132 29.67 3.99 -10.75
N ARG A 133 30.85 3.43 -11.09
CA ARG A 133 31.99 4.34 -11.29
C ARG A 133 31.66 5.11 -12.57
N PRO A 134 31.42 6.43 -12.53
CA PRO A 134 31.65 7.22 -13.72
C PRO A 134 33.09 6.93 -14.14
N GLN A 135 33.34 6.69 -15.43
CA GLN A 135 34.71 6.68 -15.91
C GLN A 135 35.36 7.98 -15.45
N THR A 136 36.44 7.87 -14.70
CA THR A 136 37.19 8.98 -14.09
C THR A 136 37.86 9.90 -15.13
N GLU A 137 37.47 9.82 -16.40
CA GLU A 137 37.96 10.66 -17.49
C GLU A 137 36.85 11.47 -18.19
N ASP A 138 35.57 11.26 -17.85
CA ASP A 138 34.44 12.04 -18.41
C ASP A 138 33.66 12.87 -17.38
N ILE A 139 34.07 12.86 -16.11
CA ILE A 139 33.66 13.91 -15.17
C ILE A 139 34.67 15.05 -15.29
N LYS A 140 34.53 15.90 -16.30
CA LYS A 140 34.98 17.28 -16.12
C LYS A 140 34.21 17.84 -14.93
N ASP A 141 34.88 18.61 -14.07
CA ASP A 141 34.42 19.24 -12.82
C ASP A 141 33.14 20.12 -12.90
N GLN A 142 32.26 19.93 -13.90
CA GLN A 142 31.09 20.73 -14.18
C GLN A 142 29.80 20.27 -13.48
N ASP A 143 29.72 19.04 -12.95
CA ASP A 143 28.46 18.54 -12.33
C ASP A 143 28.30 18.87 -10.84
N TRP A 144 29.25 19.59 -10.25
CA TRP A 144 29.19 20.12 -8.87
C TRP A 144 28.67 21.57 -8.77
N LEU A 145 28.11 22.11 -9.87
CA LEU A 145 27.47 23.43 -9.95
C LEU A 145 26.30 23.66 -8.94
N TRP A 146 25.96 22.69 -8.10
CA TRP A 146 24.96 22.84 -7.02
C TRP A 146 25.48 23.57 -5.78
N LEU A 147 26.78 23.50 -5.48
CA LEU A 147 27.41 24.32 -4.44
C LEU A 147 27.52 25.80 -4.84
N ASN A 148 27.33 26.10 -6.13
CA ASN A 148 27.30 27.46 -6.68
C ASN A 148 25.88 28.04 -6.87
N ARG A 149 24.84 27.38 -6.33
CA ARG A 149 23.46 27.88 -6.43
C ARG A 149 23.21 28.99 -5.43
N ARG A 150 23.04 30.21 -5.94
CA ARG A 150 22.68 31.39 -5.16
C ARG A 150 21.16 31.37 -4.88
N GLY A 151 20.73 31.21 -3.62
CA GLY A 151 19.31 31.35 -3.24
C GLY A 151 18.88 30.56 -2.00
N LEU A 152 17.69 30.90 -1.47
CA LEU A 152 17.03 30.19 -0.38
C LEU A 152 16.52 28.81 -0.83
N VAL A 153 17.11 27.72 -0.35
CA VAL A 153 16.79 26.33 -0.78
C VAL A 153 16.23 25.51 0.38
N TYR A 154 15.06 24.92 0.18
CA TYR A 154 14.44 23.99 1.13
C TYR A 154 15.30 22.72 1.30
N PRO A 155 15.36 22.09 2.49
CA PRO A 155 16.22 20.93 2.71
C PRO A 155 15.92 19.77 1.74
N GLU A 156 16.98 19.14 1.25
CA GLU A 156 16.90 18.00 0.34
C GLU A 156 16.30 16.76 1.03
N ARG A 157 15.67 15.90 0.23
CA ARG A 157 15.00 14.68 0.69
C ARG A 157 15.62 13.44 0.05
N LEU A 158 15.94 12.44 0.85
CA LEU A 158 16.31 11.11 0.42
C LEU A 158 15.11 10.18 0.56
N HIS A 159 14.73 9.51 -0.54
CA HIS A 159 13.65 8.52 -0.53
C HIS A 159 14.24 7.14 -0.31
N ILE A 160 13.90 6.50 0.81
CA ILE A 160 14.49 5.23 1.24
C ILE A 160 13.51 4.07 0.99
N GLU A 161 13.98 3.07 0.24
CA GLU A 161 13.24 1.86 -0.15
C GLU A 161 13.59 0.65 0.75
N HIS A 162 13.79 0.86 2.05
CA HIS A 162 14.06 -0.19 3.03
C HIS A 162 12.77 -1.00 3.36
N PRO A 163 12.81 -2.20 4.00
CA PRO A 163 11.62 -2.93 4.46
C PRO A 163 10.51 -2.08 5.11
N ILE A 164 10.90 -0.97 5.74
CA ILE A 164 10.00 0.14 6.05
C ILE A 164 10.45 1.31 5.17
N ALA A 165 9.63 1.70 4.20
CA ALA A 165 9.92 2.84 3.33
C ALA A 165 9.74 4.16 4.09
N PHE A 166 10.64 5.12 3.88
CA PHE A 166 10.61 6.42 4.55
C PHE A 166 11.33 7.51 3.77
N ASP A 167 10.98 8.75 4.07
CA ASP A 167 11.67 9.93 3.55
C ASP A 167 12.56 10.53 4.64
N LEU A 168 13.84 10.70 4.34
CA LEU A 168 14.81 11.37 5.20
C LEU A 168 15.09 12.78 4.69
N ILE A 169 14.70 13.76 5.50
CA ILE A 169 14.92 15.19 5.24
C ILE A 169 16.26 15.58 5.86
N LEU A 170 17.14 16.22 5.07
CA LEU A 170 18.42 16.70 5.57
C LEU A 170 18.25 17.89 6.53
N PRO A 171 19.27 18.25 7.32
CA PRO A 171 19.13 19.35 8.26
C PRO A 171 18.90 20.69 7.57
N GLY A 172 18.08 21.53 8.20
CA GLY A 172 17.86 22.92 7.79
C GLY A 172 16.75 23.62 8.58
N PRO A 173 16.59 24.94 8.37
CA PRO A 173 15.82 25.83 9.27
C PRO A 173 14.31 25.61 9.29
N ALA A 174 13.72 25.02 8.26
CA ALA A 174 12.27 25.12 8.05
C ALA A 174 11.49 23.96 8.67
N THR A 175 12.01 22.73 8.62
CA THR A 175 11.22 21.52 8.89
C THR A 175 10.78 21.42 10.35
N VAL A 176 11.69 21.64 11.31
CA VAL A 176 11.35 21.55 12.74
C VAL A 176 10.40 22.67 13.17
N PRO A 177 10.66 23.96 12.88
CA PRO A 177 9.71 25.03 13.20
C PRO A 177 8.34 24.83 12.56
N LEU A 178 8.29 24.34 11.30
CA LEU A 178 7.04 24.01 10.62
C LEU A 178 6.23 22.96 11.37
N VAL A 179 6.87 21.87 11.79
CA VAL A 179 6.18 20.80 12.51
C VAL A 179 5.75 21.27 13.90
N ARG A 180 6.60 21.99 14.64
CA ARG A 180 6.26 22.60 15.95
C ARG A 180 5.06 23.54 15.82
N MET A 181 5.01 24.33 14.74
CA MET A 181 3.86 25.21 14.45
C MET A 181 2.57 24.41 14.23
N LEU A 182 2.62 23.35 13.42
CA LEU A 182 1.46 22.49 13.16
C LEU A 182 1.00 21.73 14.42
N GLU A 183 1.94 21.27 15.26
CA GLU A 183 1.63 20.68 16.57
C GLU A 183 0.86 21.67 17.44
N LYS A 184 1.30 22.93 17.50
CA LYS A 184 0.65 23.96 18.30
C LYS A 184 -0.75 24.31 17.80
N TYR A 185 -0.96 24.34 16.49
CA TYR A 185 -2.29 24.43 15.90
C TYR A 185 -3.18 23.25 16.32
N SER A 186 -2.61 22.04 16.38
CA SER A 186 -3.31 20.82 16.81
C SER A 186 -3.74 20.83 18.27
N GLU A 187 -3.01 21.55 19.14
CA GLU A 187 -3.37 21.73 20.55
C GLU A 187 -4.52 22.73 20.72
N LEU A 188 -4.55 23.79 19.91
CA LEU A 188 -5.52 24.88 20.02
C LEU A 188 -6.87 24.57 19.33
N SER A 189 -6.86 23.61 18.39
CA SER A 189 -8.02 23.16 17.62
C SER A 189 -8.24 21.64 17.80
N PRO A 190 -9.19 21.21 18.66
CA PRO A 190 -9.52 19.80 18.87
C PRO A 190 -9.88 19.03 17.59
N ALA A 191 -10.42 19.71 16.58
CA ALA A 191 -10.76 19.10 15.29
C ALA A 191 -9.57 18.92 14.34
N PHE A 192 -8.47 19.67 14.53
CA PHE A 192 -7.34 19.74 13.59
C PHE A 192 -6.78 18.36 13.23
N ARG A 193 -6.47 17.55 14.24
CA ARG A 193 -5.86 16.23 14.04
C ARG A 193 -6.74 15.30 13.21
N ASP A 194 -8.04 15.34 13.46
CA ASP A 194 -8.99 14.45 12.79
C ASP A 194 -9.28 14.95 11.37
N LEU A 195 -9.44 16.26 11.18
CA LEU A 195 -9.79 16.86 9.90
C LEU A 195 -8.63 16.85 8.90
N VAL A 196 -7.40 17.11 9.34
CA VAL A 196 -6.22 16.97 8.46
C VAL A 196 -6.04 15.52 8.01
N SER A 197 -6.15 14.55 8.93
CA SER A 197 -5.98 13.14 8.60
C SER A 197 -7.09 12.59 7.70
N ILE A 198 -8.36 12.97 7.94
CA ILE A 198 -9.46 12.48 7.08
C ILE A 198 -9.42 13.13 5.70
N SER A 199 -9.08 14.41 5.61
CA SER A 199 -8.91 15.09 4.32
C SER A 199 -7.72 14.52 3.54
N TYR A 200 -6.67 14.06 4.21
CA TYR A 200 -5.54 13.38 3.54
C TYR A 200 -5.98 12.04 2.94
N LEU A 201 -6.67 11.21 3.73
CA LEU A 201 -7.23 9.94 3.26
C LEU A 201 -8.21 10.15 2.10
N TRP A 202 -9.02 11.20 2.19
CA TRP A 202 -9.94 11.60 1.15
C TRP A 202 -9.23 11.93 -0.17
N CYS A 203 -8.23 12.82 -0.12
CA CYS A 203 -7.46 13.18 -1.31
C CYS A 203 -6.80 11.94 -1.95
N HIS A 204 -6.17 11.10 -1.15
CA HIS A 204 -5.51 9.89 -1.63
C HIS A 204 -6.50 8.86 -2.20
N SER A 205 -7.72 8.77 -1.65
CA SER A 205 -8.78 7.88 -2.17
C SER A 205 -9.28 8.30 -3.55
N LEU A 206 -9.13 9.59 -3.90
CA LEU A 206 -9.48 10.16 -5.19
C LEU A 206 -8.29 10.16 -6.17
N GLY A 207 -7.16 9.55 -5.80
CA GLY A 207 -5.95 9.50 -6.63
C GLY A 207 -5.11 10.78 -6.60
N MET A 208 -5.42 11.74 -5.72
CA MET A 208 -4.67 12.99 -5.55
C MET A 208 -3.43 12.78 -4.68
N ASN A 209 -2.55 11.87 -5.09
CA ASN A 209 -1.36 11.43 -4.33
C ASN A 209 -0.25 12.50 -4.27
N GLU A 210 -0.36 13.54 -5.10
CA GLU A 210 0.56 14.68 -5.16
C GLU A 210 0.40 15.64 -3.97
N ILE A 211 -0.73 15.60 -3.26
CA ILE A 211 -0.98 16.47 -2.10
C ILE A 211 -0.34 15.85 -0.85
N SER A 212 0.75 16.45 -0.38
CA SER A 212 1.44 15.99 0.83
C SER A 212 0.62 16.26 2.11
N PRO A 213 0.86 15.49 3.19
CA PRO A 213 0.32 15.77 4.52
C PRO A 213 0.53 17.22 4.99
N THR A 214 1.73 17.75 4.79
CA THR A 214 2.13 19.10 5.20
C THR A 214 1.41 20.17 4.38
N CYS A 215 1.32 19.99 3.06
CA CYS A 215 0.56 20.87 2.18
C CYS A 215 -0.89 21.00 2.65
N LEU A 216 -1.55 19.88 2.94
CA LEU A 216 -2.93 19.88 3.40
C LEU A 216 -3.11 20.50 4.79
N ALA A 217 -2.16 20.27 5.70
CA ALA A 217 -2.17 20.89 7.02
C ALA A 217 -2.05 22.42 6.92
N LEU A 218 -1.19 22.94 6.04
CA LEU A 218 -1.05 24.37 5.77
C LEU A 218 -2.33 24.97 5.15
N LEU A 219 -2.98 24.27 4.23
CA LEU A 219 -4.29 24.66 3.70
C LEU A 219 -5.33 24.75 4.82
N PHE A 220 -5.33 23.80 5.76
CA PHE A 220 -6.25 23.80 6.90
C PHE A 220 -5.95 24.95 7.88
N VAL A 221 -4.67 25.24 8.16
CA VAL A 221 -4.26 26.40 8.96
C VAL A 221 -4.73 27.69 8.30
N SER A 222 -4.51 27.87 6.99
CA SER A 222 -4.96 29.07 6.28
C SER A 222 -6.50 29.21 6.34
N PHE A 223 -7.23 28.10 6.21
CA PHE A 223 -8.69 28.08 6.42
C PHE A 223 -9.08 28.55 7.83
N LEU A 224 -8.43 28.04 8.87
CA LEU A 224 -8.71 28.46 10.26
C LEU A 224 -8.48 29.97 10.42
N GLN A 225 -7.37 30.49 9.88
CA GLN A 225 -7.01 31.90 9.98
C GLN A 225 -7.99 32.85 9.28
N GLU A 226 -8.79 32.38 8.31
CA GLU A 226 -9.88 33.17 7.72
C GLU A 226 -11.10 33.31 8.64
N THR A 227 -11.20 32.49 9.69
CA THR A 227 -12.30 32.54 10.64
C THR A 227 -11.97 33.50 11.78
N ALA A 228 -12.82 34.51 12.00
CA ALA A 228 -12.63 35.49 13.07
C ALA A 228 -12.49 34.81 14.44
N GLY A 229 -11.46 35.20 15.19
CA GLY A 229 -11.16 34.67 16.53
C GLY A 229 -10.46 33.30 16.57
N ALA A 230 -10.39 32.58 15.45
CA ALA A 230 -9.67 31.30 15.36
C ALA A 230 -8.16 31.46 15.57
N PRO A 231 -7.41 30.37 15.83
CA PRO A 231 -5.97 30.42 16.07
C PRO A 231 -5.21 31.12 14.94
N GLY A 232 -4.53 32.22 15.27
CA GLY A 232 -3.70 32.99 14.35
C GLY A 232 -2.23 32.94 14.76
N ILE A 233 -1.34 32.86 13.78
CA ILE A 233 0.10 32.96 13.99
C ILE A 233 0.56 34.41 13.94
N THR A 234 1.50 34.75 14.81
CA THR A 234 2.19 36.03 14.87
C THR A 234 3.68 35.77 15.08
N PHE A 235 4.51 36.36 14.23
CA PHE A 235 5.96 36.38 14.39
C PHE A 235 6.35 37.61 15.23
N PRO A 236 7.37 37.52 16.11
CA PRO A 236 7.87 38.66 16.85
C PRO A 236 8.15 39.86 15.92
N THR A 237 7.70 41.05 16.31
CA THR A 237 7.85 42.28 15.50
C THR A 237 9.30 42.79 15.40
N SER A 238 10.30 42.02 15.83
CA SER A 238 11.70 42.45 15.88
C SER A 238 12.57 42.01 14.70
N GLY A 239 12.10 41.16 13.79
CA GLY A 239 12.86 40.75 12.60
C GLY A 239 12.24 41.11 11.25
N ILE A 240 10.90 41.00 11.12
CA ILE A 240 10.27 40.92 9.79
C ILE A 240 9.17 41.95 9.47
N SER A 241 8.69 42.77 10.43
CA SER A 241 7.70 43.81 10.08
C SER A 241 8.23 44.87 9.11
N ASP A 242 9.55 44.92 8.91
CA ASP A 242 10.24 45.83 7.99
C ASP A 242 10.62 45.18 6.64
N TYR A 243 10.24 43.92 6.37
CA TYR A 243 10.57 43.26 5.08
C TYR A 243 9.69 43.74 3.91
N ASN A 244 8.52 44.31 4.20
CA ASN A 244 7.68 44.94 3.18
C ASN A 244 8.06 46.42 2.91
N SER A 245 8.92 47.02 3.75
CA SER A 245 9.36 48.43 3.67
C SER A 245 10.82 48.56 3.25
N LYS A 246 11.69 47.59 3.57
CA LYS A 246 13.10 47.55 3.15
C LYS A 246 13.29 46.67 1.91
N GLN A 247 14.16 47.10 1.00
CA GLN A 247 14.56 46.31 -0.17
C GLN A 247 15.70 45.38 0.26
N TYR A 248 15.61 44.11 -0.14
CA TYR A 248 16.65 43.11 0.14
C TYR A 248 17.16 42.55 -1.16
N HIS A 249 18.43 42.13 -1.19
CA HIS A 249 18.95 41.33 -2.29
C HIS A 249 19.36 39.93 -1.83
N LEU A 250 19.12 38.94 -2.69
CA LEU A 250 19.74 37.63 -2.53
C LEU A 250 21.25 37.82 -2.63
N SER A 251 21.93 37.42 -1.56
CA SER A 251 23.38 37.35 -1.43
C SER A 251 24.12 37.02 -2.73
N LYS A 252 25.10 37.87 -3.11
CA LYS A 252 26.13 37.49 -4.09
C LYS A 252 27.05 36.37 -3.57
N THR A 253 27.09 36.15 -2.25
CA THR A 253 27.97 35.22 -1.53
C THR A 253 27.35 33.83 -1.27
N GLY A 254 26.17 33.53 -1.80
CA GLY A 254 25.70 32.14 -1.93
C GLY A 254 25.11 31.49 -0.67
N CYS A 255 24.63 32.27 0.31
CA CYS A 255 23.98 31.70 1.49
C CYS A 255 22.66 31.00 1.14
N LYS A 256 22.54 29.73 1.58
CA LYS A 256 21.35 28.91 1.35
C LYS A 256 20.15 29.31 2.21
N TRP A 257 20.35 29.98 3.35
CA TRP A 257 19.32 30.16 4.39
C TRP A 257 19.34 31.54 5.09
N ALA A 258 20.04 32.54 4.55
CA ALA A 258 20.06 33.90 5.08
C ALA A 258 20.04 34.94 3.95
N VAL A 259 19.56 36.13 4.28
CA VAL A 259 19.57 37.30 3.39
C VAL A 259 20.78 38.17 3.77
N HIS A 260 21.46 38.79 2.79
CA HIS A 260 22.76 39.44 3.01
C HIS A 260 22.81 40.95 2.79
N GLU A 261 21.90 41.54 2.00
CA GLU A 261 21.95 42.97 1.70
C GLU A 261 20.63 43.63 2.13
N ILE A 262 20.71 44.62 3.02
CA ILE A 262 19.58 45.45 3.46
C ILE A 262 19.73 46.86 2.87
N SER A 263 18.68 47.37 2.22
CA SER A 263 18.65 48.76 1.75
C SER A 263 18.39 49.72 2.90
N LEU A 264 19.26 50.73 3.05
CA LEU A 264 19.11 51.80 4.04
C LEU A 264 18.13 52.90 3.58
N GLY A 265 17.47 52.75 2.43
CA GLY A 265 16.48 53.70 1.90
C GLY A 265 17.07 54.99 1.30
N ASN A 266 18.39 55.16 1.32
CA ASN A 266 19.13 56.29 0.73
C ASN A 266 19.99 55.88 -0.50
N GLY A 267 19.77 54.69 -1.04
CA GLY A 267 20.59 54.10 -2.11
C GLY A 267 21.90 53.44 -1.63
N GLN A 268 22.17 53.41 -0.31
CA GLN A 268 23.24 52.64 0.30
C GLN A 268 22.74 51.28 0.81
N TRP A 269 23.65 50.32 0.86
CA TRP A 269 23.41 48.92 1.20
C TRP A 269 24.40 48.49 2.28
N GLU A 270 23.93 47.71 3.25
CA GLU A 270 24.78 47.08 4.28
C GLU A 270 24.79 45.56 4.12
N ASP A 271 25.98 44.97 4.27
CA ASP A 271 26.21 43.52 4.34
C ASP A 271 25.84 43.03 5.75
N GLU A 272 24.55 42.76 5.97
CA GLU A 272 24.04 42.19 7.22
C GLU A 272 23.44 40.81 6.95
N VAL A 273 23.90 39.80 7.70
CA VAL A 273 23.37 38.45 7.61
C VAL A 273 22.16 38.30 8.51
N VAL A 274 20.97 38.27 7.92
CA VAL A 274 19.71 38.12 8.66
C VAL A 274 19.28 36.65 8.64
N ALA A 275 19.24 36.04 9.83
CA ALA A 275 18.70 34.68 10.01
C ALA A 275 17.19 34.64 9.73
N LEU A 276 16.69 33.50 9.24
CA LEU A 276 15.25 33.30 9.05
C LEU A 276 14.51 33.34 10.40
N GLU A 277 13.42 34.11 10.48
CA GLU A 277 12.59 34.17 11.68
C GLU A 277 11.81 32.88 11.84
N THR A 278 12.16 32.14 12.89
CA THR A 278 11.59 30.83 13.21
C THR A 278 10.84 30.83 14.53
N ASP A 279 10.94 31.95 15.27
CA ASP A 279 10.14 32.22 16.44
C ASP A 279 8.72 32.62 16.03
N PHE A 280 7.74 32.01 16.67
CA PHE A 280 6.35 32.31 16.43
C PHE A 280 5.54 32.20 17.72
N SER A 281 4.40 32.88 17.73
CA SER A 281 3.36 32.72 18.73
C SER A 281 2.05 32.42 18.02
N ILE A 282 1.24 31.51 18.58
CA ILE A 282 -0.11 31.25 18.06
C ILE A 282 -1.09 31.61 19.17
N THR A 283 -1.99 32.53 18.86
CA THR A 283 -3.00 33.02 19.79
C THR A 283 -4.39 32.70 19.28
N LYS A 284 -5.31 32.41 20.20
CA LYS A 284 -6.73 32.13 19.94
C LYS A 284 -7.55 33.10 20.77
N SER A 285 -8.59 33.69 20.19
CA SER A 285 -9.49 34.57 20.95
C SER A 285 -10.22 33.77 22.04
N ALA A 286 -10.35 34.34 23.24
CA ALA A 286 -11.12 33.74 24.33
C ALA A 286 -12.61 33.57 23.95
N GLU A 287 -13.12 34.39 23.03
CA GLU A 287 -14.50 34.33 22.55
C GLU A 287 -14.72 33.29 21.44
N TYR A 288 -13.65 32.72 20.89
CA TYR A 288 -13.77 31.75 19.81
C TYR A 288 -14.22 30.38 20.33
N THR A 289 -15.40 29.97 19.88
CA THR A 289 -15.93 28.62 20.07
C THR A 289 -15.76 27.83 18.77
N GLU A 290 -14.96 26.77 18.81
CA GLU A 290 -14.75 25.91 17.64
C GLU A 290 -16.06 25.20 17.26
N PRO A 291 -16.47 25.20 15.98
CA PRO A 291 -17.58 24.40 15.53
C PRO A 291 -17.38 22.89 15.72
N ASP A 292 -18.48 22.13 15.63
CA ASP A 292 -18.36 20.68 15.45
C ASP A 292 -17.58 20.32 14.18
N LYS A 293 -17.06 19.10 14.13
CA LYS A 293 -16.18 18.66 13.04
C LYS A 293 -16.90 18.60 11.70
N SER A 294 -18.22 18.38 11.70
CA SER A 294 -19.00 18.28 10.47
C SER A 294 -19.10 19.65 9.81
N ARG A 295 -19.41 20.68 10.60
CA ARG A 295 -19.45 22.07 10.13
C ARG A 295 -18.07 22.57 9.73
N LEU A 296 -17.01 22.22 10.48
CA LEU A 296 -15.64 22.54 10.08
C LEU A 296 -15.24 21.85 8.77
N LEU A 297 -15.48 20.54 8.64
CA LEU A 297 -15.18 19.78 7.42
C LEU A 297 -15.90 20.38 6.22
N ARG A 298 -17.19 20.67 6.34
CA ARG A 298 -17.98 21.35 5.30
C ARG A 298 -17.38 22.69 4.89
N ASN A 299 -17.03 23.52 5.86
CA ASN A 299 -16.46 24.83 5.60
C ASN A 299 -15.06 24.73 4.98
N PHE A 300 -14.27 23.74 5.39
CA PHE A 300 -12.97 23.46 4.80
C PHE A 300 -13.09 22.97 3.36
N MET A 301 -14.04 22.07 3.04
CA MET A 301 -14.32 21.66 1.66
C MET A 301 -14.71 22.87 0.79
N ASN A 302 -15.55 23.77 1.30
CA ASN A 302 -15.86 25.01 0.59
C ASN A 302 -14.63 25.90 0.38
N TYR A 303 -13.76 26.00 1.39
CA TYR A 303 -12.49 26.70 1.26
C TYR A 303 -11.61 26.09 0.15
N LEU A 304 -11.43 24.76 0.15
CA LEU A 304 -10.68 24.02 -0.87
C LEU A 304 -11.25 24.25 -2.28
N ASN A 305 -12.57 24.22 -2.46
CA ASN A 305 -13.21 24.54 -3.74
C ASN A 305 -12.87 25.96 -4.21
N ARG A 306 -12.96 26.94 -3.30
CA ARG A 306 -12.72 28.36 -3.61
C ARG A 306 -11.27 28.62 -3.98
N ILE A 307 -10.30 28.11 -3.21
CA ILE A 307 -8.88 28.29 -3.53
C ILE A 307 -8.51 27.56 -4.83
N SER A 308 -9.13 26.41 -5.10
CA SER A 308 -8.87 25.64 -6.31
C SER A 308 -9.45 26.33 -7.56
N LYS A 309 -10.55 27.09 -7.44
CA LYS A 309 -11.08 27.91 -8.56
C LYS A 309 -10.28 29.19 -8.79
N ASN A 310 -9.75 29.77 -7.72
CA ASN A 310 -8.99 31.04 -7.77
C ASN A 310 -7.47 30.83 -7.78
N HIS A 311 -7.00 29.61 -8.03
CA HIS A 311 -5.62 29.23 -7.81
C HIS A 311 -4.65 30.19 -8.53
N LYS A 312 -4.91 30.56 -9.79
CA LYS A 312 -4.06 31.42 -10.62
C LYS A 312 -3.85 32.85 -10.11
N ALA A 313 -4.63 33.32 -9.14
CA ALA A 313 -4.62 34.73 -8.73
C ALA A 313 -3.79 35.00 -7.47
N SER A 314 -3.59 34.02 -6.59
CA SER A 314 -2.99 34.26 -5.27
C SER A 314 -2.22 33.06 -4.73
N VAL A 315 -1.41 33.35 -3.72
CA VAL A 315 -0.65 32.38 -2.92
C VAL A 315 -1.43 32.09 -1.64
N VAL A 316 -1.48 30.81 -1.24
CA VAL A 316 -1.93 30.45 0.11
C VAL A 316 -0.73 30.58 1.03
N SER A 317 -0.77 31.54 1.94
CA SER A 317 0.27 31.76 2.96
C SER A 317 -0.38 31.76 4.34
N VAL A 318 0.28 31.09 5.29
CA VAL A 318 -0.15 31.08 6.70
C VAL A 318 0.61 32.11 7.53
N GLY A 319 1.74 32.62 7.02
CA GLY A 319 2.59 33.58 7.74
C GLY A 319 2.06 35.02 7.70
N THR A 320 1.12 35.30 6.79
CA THR A 320 0.49 36.62 6.66
C THR A 320 -0.99 36.49 6.32
N ARG A 321 -1.80 37.38 6.90
CA ARG A 321 -3.23 37.52 6.55
C ARG A 321 -3.44 38.32 5.27
N LYS A 322 -2.40 39.00 4.75
CA LYS A 322 -2.49 39.75 3.49
C LYS A 322 -2.46 38.78 2.32
N LYS A 323 -3.35 38.99 1.34
CA LYS A 323 -3.28 38.25 0.07
C LYS A 323 -1.97 38.59 -0.63
N ILE A 324 -1.17 37.57 -0.94
CA ILE A 324 0.08 37.73 -1.69
C ILE A 324 -0.21 37.44 -3.18
N PRO A 325 -0.02 38.42 -4.08
CA PRO A 325 -0.09 38.20 -5.52
C PRO A 325 1.03 37.27 -6.00
N ARG A 326 0.74 36.39 -6.98
CA ARG A 326 1.72 35.41 -7.51
C ARG A 326 2.91 36.05 -8.21
N ASP A 327 2.74 37.27 -8.71
CA ASP A 327 3.76 38.07 -9.37
C ASP A 327 4.66 38.83 -8.39
N LEU A 328 4.21 39.09 -7.15
CA LEU A 328 5.03 39.73 -6.11
C LEU A 328 5.91 38.72 -5.36
N ALA A 329 5.46 37.48 -5.27
CA ALA A 329 5.99 36.54 -4.30
C ALA A 329 7.35 35.89 -4.65
N PRO A 330 7.74 35.74 -5.93
CA PRO A 330 9.13 35.46 -6.29
C PRO A 330 10.07 36.67 -6.09
N TYR A 331 9.52 37.87 -5.82
CA TYR A 331 10.21 39.17 -5.88
C TYR A 331 10.35 39.88 -4.53
N LEU A 332 10.30 39.16 -3.41
CA LEU A 332 10.74 39.68 -2.10
C LEU A 332 12.26 39.99 -2.03
N GLY A 333 12.91 40.24 -3.18
CA GLY A 333 14.34 40.51 -3.29
C GLY A 333 14.83 41.25 -4.54
N SER A 334 13.96 41.94 -5.31
CA SER A 334 14.45 42.88 -6.34
C SER A 334 13.49 44.02 -6.63
N THR A 335 14.03 45.24 -6.63
CA THR A 335 13.41 46.43 -7.21
C THR A 335 13.11 46.20 -8.69
N VAL A 336 11.84 46.28 -9.08
CA VAL A 336 11.48 46.35 -10.49
C VAL A 336 10.46 47.48 -10.67
N GLU A 337 10.92 48.62 -11.19
CA GLU A 337 10.06 49.74 -11.55
C GLU A 337 9.16 49.41 -12.76
N SER A 338 9.53 48.44 -13.61
CA SER A 338 8.64 47.82 -14.61
C SER A 338 9.19 46.51 -15.21
N LEU A 339 8.28 45.57 -15.54
CA LEU A 339 8.57 44.25 -16.13
C LEU A 339 9.49 44.24 -17.38
N PRO A 340 9.44 45.23 -18.29
CA PRO A 340 10.32 45.29 -19.46
C PRO A 340 11.81 45.51 -19.12
N ASP A 341 12.10 46.24 -18.04
CA ASP A 341 13.47 46.58 -17.63
C ASP A 341 14.20 45.38 -16.98
N LEU A 342 13.45 44.43 -16.44
CA LEU A 342 13.97 43.16 -15.93
C LEU A 342 14.38 42.22 -17.07
N LEU A 343 13.59 42.17 -18.15
CA LEU A 343 13.85 41.30 -19.30
C LEU A 343 15.10 41.74 -20.08
N SER A 344 15.41 43.05 -20.11
CA SER A 344 16.64 43.55 -20.72
C SER A 344 17.88 43.20 -19.88
N LYS A 345 17.81 43.29 -18.55
CA LYS A 345 18.92 42.98 -17.63
C LYS A 345 19.19 41.47 -17.48
N LEU A 346 18.16 40.63 -17.67
CA LEU A 346 18.30 39.17 -17.66
C LEU A 346 18.89 38.61 -18.97
N ALA A 347 18.94 39.40 -20.06
CA ALA A 347 19.51 38.97 -21.34
C ALA A 347 21.03 38.78 -21.29
N ASP A 348 21.73 39.45 -20.37
CA ASP A 348 23.19 39.46 -20.27
C ASP A 348 23.76 38.47 -19.24
N ILE A 349 22.91 37.77 -18.48
CA ILE A 349 23.35 36.77 -17.49
C ILE A 349 23.30 35.38 -18.14
N PRO A 350 24.40 34.60 -18.14
CA PRO A 350 24.39 33.25 -18.67
C PRO A 350 23.31 32.40 -17.99
N TYR A 351 22.30 32.01 -18.77
CA TYR A 351 21.07 31.29 -18.39
C TYR A 351 21.29 30.00 -17.58
N ALA A 352 22.53 29.53 -17.45
CA ALA A 352 22.90 28.26 -16.83
C ALA A 352 23.17 28.33 -15.31
N SER A 353 23.24 29.52 -14.69
CA SER A 353 23.79 29.65 -13.33
C SER A 353 22.83 30.17 -12.24
N MET A 354 21.60 30.56 -12.59
CA MET A 354 20.57 30.94 -11.63
C MET A 354 19.34 30.03 -11.82
N GLN A 355 19.08 29.13 -10.86
CA GLN A 355 17.69 28.71 -10.67
C GLN A 355 16.97 29.91 -10.06
N LEU A 356 16.30 30.67 -10.92
CA LEU A 356 15.35 31.69 -10.50
C LEU A 356 14.43 31.11 -9.41
N PRO A 357 14.05 31.87 -8.38
CA PRO A 357 12.99 31.49 -7.45
C PRO A 357 11.84 30.90 -8.28
N GLN A 358 11.32 29.73 -7.89
CA GLN A 358 10.34 29.00 -8.68
C GLN A 358 9.28 29.98 -9.19
N LEU A 359 9.06 30.03 -10.50
CA LEU A 359 8.07 30.92 -11.08
C LEU A 359 6.69 30.43 -10.62
N TRP A 360 6.19 30.93 -9.50
CA TRP A 360 4.88 30.54 -8.94
C TRP A 360 3.72 30.76 -9.91
N LYS A 361 3.93 31.57 -10.96
CA LYS A 361 3.04 31.72 -12.11
C LYS A 361 2.74 30.41 -12.85
N ILE A 362 3.70 29.48 -12.93
CA ILE A 362 3.54 28.22 -13.66
C ILE A 362 2.92 27.10 -12.80
N HIS A 363 2.97 27.21 -11.47
CA HIS A 363 2.43 26.17 -10.59
C HIS A 363 0.90 26.27 -10.52
N PRO A 364 0.17 25.15 -10.64
CA PRO A 364 -1.29 25.13 -10.50
C PRO A 364 -1.73 25.62 -9.13
N LEU A 365 -1.09 25.19 -8.05
CA LEU A 365 -1.37 25.62 -6.69
C LEU A 365 -0.07 26.10 -6.01
N VAL A 366 -0.18 27.13 -5.16
CA VAL A 366 0.96 27.65 -4.40
C VAL A 366 0.57 27.71 -2.93
N VAL A 367 1.23 26.88 -2.13
CA VAL A 367 1.11 26.82 -0.66
C VAL A 367 2.48 27.14 -0.09
N GLN A 368 2.66 28.38 0.35
CA GLN A 368 3.95 28.92 0.80
C GLN A 368 4.32 28.36 2.16
N ASP A 369 5.59 27.98 2.32
CA ASP A 369 6.17 27.66 3.63
C ASP A 369 6.35 28.95 4.48
N PRO A 370 5.87 28.97 5.74
CA PRO A 370 5.97 30.16 6.60
C PRO A 370 7.38 30.48 7.10
N PHE A 371 8.30 29.53 7.07
CA PHE A 371 9.69 29.66 7.53
C PHE A 371 10.69 29.68 6.37
N MET A 372 10.28 29.22 5.19
CA MET A 372 11.04 29.26 3.93
C MET A 372 10.19 29.89 2.82
N TYR A 373 10.12 31.23 2.77
CA TYR A 373 9.18 31.95 1.91
C TYR A 373 9.28 31.64 0.41
N THR A 374 10.38 31.07 -0.07
CA THR A 374 10.58 30.66 -1.47
C THR A 374 10.04 29.26 -1.78
N HIS A 375 9.71 28.46 -0.78
CA HIS A 375 9.27 27.08 -0.94
C HIS A 375 7.75 26.97 -1.13
N ASN A 376 7.36 26.16 -2.11
CA ASN A 376 5.96 25.83 -2.39
C ASN A 376 5.69 24.35 -2.06
N HIS A 377 4.92 24.09 -1.00
CA HIS A 377 4.51 22.73 -0.61
C HIS A 377 3.60 22.03 -1.63
N ALA A 378 3.07 22.78 -2.61
CA ALA A 378 2.27 22.29 -3.71
C ALA A 378 3.02 22.28 -5.06
N GLU A 379 4.35 22.33 -5.05
CA GLU A 379 5.19 22.38 -6.27
C GLU A 379 4.81 21.32 -7.31
N PHE A 380 4.58 20.09 -6.85
CA PHE A 380 4.28 18.92 -7.69
C PHE A 380 2.80 18.71 -7.97
N VAL A 381 1.92 19.57 -7.46
CA VAL A 381 0.48 19.46 -7.66
C VAL A 381 0.14 19.88 -9.08
N SER A 382 -0.37 18.93 -9.87
CA SER A 382 -0.78 19.11 -11.25
C SER A 382 -2.11 19.86 -11.37
N VAL A 383 -2.36 20.41 -12.56
CA VAL A 383 -3.65 21.07 -12.87
C VAL A 383 -4.81 20.09 -12.68
N HIS A 384 -4.63 18.84 -13.10
CA HIS A 384 -5.62 17.79 -12.94
C HIS A 384 -5.98 17.54 -11.47
N THR A 385 -4.97 17.51 -10.59
CA THR A 385 -5.18 17.39 -9.14
C THR A 385 -5.96 18.58 -8.59
N VAL A 386 -5.65 19.81 -9.01
CA VAL A 386 -6.40 21.02 -8.58
C VAL A 386 -7.86 20.98 -9.05
N ASP A 387 -8.11 20.59 -10.30
CA ASP A 387 -9.47 20.48 -10.83
C ASP A 387 -10.28 19.38 -10.11
N THR A 388 -9.64 18.24 -9.84
CA THR A 388 -10.21 17.12 -9.08
C THR A 388 -10.54 17.55 -7.66
N LEU A 389 -9.63 18.29 -6.99
CA LEU A 389 -9.83 18.84 -5.67
C LEU A 389 -11.01 19.81 -5.66
N ALA A 390 -11.08 20.71 -6.65
CA ALA A 390 -12.17 21.66 -6.79
C ALA A 390 -13.53 20.95 -6.91
N HIS A 391 -13.64 20.04 -7.89
CA HIS A 391 -14.89 19.33 -8.18
C HIS A 391 -15.35 18.51 -6.97
N ASN A 392 -14.49 17.66 -6.42
CA ASN A 392 -14.86 16.78 -5.33
C ASN A 392 -15.12 17.53 -4.03
N SER A 393 -14.45 18.66 -3.78
CA SER A 393 -14.77 19.52 -2.63
C SER A 393 -16.19 20.08 -2.71
N GLN A 394 -16.64 20.49 -3.91
CA GLN A 394 -18.01 20.97 -4.11
C GLN A 394 -19.04 19.86 -3.90
N VAL A 395 -18.75 18.66 -4.42
CA VAL A 395 -19.60 17.48 -4.22
C VAL A 395 -19.68 17.12 -2.73
N ALA A 396 -18.55 17.08 -2.02
CA ALA A 396 -18.47 16.78 -0.61
C ALA A 396 -19.29 17.78 0.22
N THR A 397 -19.17 19.09 -0.03
CA THR A 397 -20.04 20.10 0.62
C THR A 397 -21.51 19.77 0.41
N GLY A 398 -21.92 19.51 -0.84
CA GLY A 398 -23.33 19.21 -1.16
C GLY A 398 -23.84 17.97 -0.42
N LYS A 399 -23.00 16.93 -0.28
CA LYS A 399 -23.34 15.71 0.46
C LYS A 399 -23.43 15.95 1.98
N ILE A 400 -22.55 16.79 2.54
CA ILE A 400 -22.64 17.19 3.96
C ILE A 400 -23.93 18.00 4.20
N ASP A 401 -24.24 18.94 3.31
CA ASP A 401 -25.48 19.75 3.40
C ASP A 401 -26.75 18.91 3.24
N ALA A 402 -26.67 17.81 2.49
CA ALA A 402 -27.74 16.84 2.33
C ALA A 402 -27.81 15.79 3.46
N GLY A 403 -26.93 15.86 4.46
CA GLY A 403 -26.91 14.93 5.59
C GLY A 403 -26.56 13.49 5.21
N ARG A 404 -25.77 13.31 4.15
CA ARG A 404 -25.30 11.98 3.72
C ARG A 404 -24.27 11.42 4.72
N SER A 405 -24.08 10.12 4.73
CA SER A 405 -23.09 9.48 5.60
C SER A 405 -21.67 9.97 5.28
N LEU A 406 -20.75 9.83 6.24
CA LEU A 406 -19.35 10.18 6.05
C LEU A 406 -18.74 9.46 4.82
N ILE A 407 -19.13 8.21 4.60
CA ILE A 407 -18.66 7.43 3.45
C ILE A 407 -19.02 8.12 2.14
N GLU A 408 -20.28 8.53 2.00
CA GLU A 408 -20.76 9.19 0.80
C GLU A 408 -20.09 10.55 0.60
N ILE A 409 -19.93 11.32 1.68
CA ILE A 409 -19.27 12.63 1.69
C ILE A 409 -17.86 12.54 1.12
N LEU A 410 -17.10 11.52 1.51
CA LEU A 410 -15.73 11.30 1.04
C LEU A 410 -15.66 10.86 -0.44
N GLY A 411 -16.74 10.94 -1.21
CA GLY A 411 -16.71 10.62 -2.65
C GLY A 411 -16.40 9.14 -2.91
N ILE A 412 -16.67 8.29 -1.92
CA ILE A 412 -16.57 6.82 -1.93
C ILE A 412 -17.73 6.24 -2.77
N GLU A 413 -18.22 7.00 -3.74
CA GLU A 413 -19.26 6.63 -4.68
C GLU A 413 -18.98 7.32 -6.01
N THR A 414 -18.27 6.60 -6.87
CA THR A 414 -18.53 6.63 -8.32
C THR A 414 -18.71 5.21 -8.87
N SER A 415 -19.28 4.30 -8.05
CA SER A 415 -19.69 2.92 -8.43
C SER A 415 -20.20 2.10 -7.21
N GLY A 416 -20.95 2.74 -6.30
CA GLY A 416 -21.51 2.11 -5.08
C GLY A 416 -20.51 1.88 -3.92
N PRO A 417 -21.00 1.59 -2.69
CA PRO A 417 -20.18 1.36 -1.49
C PRO A 417 -19.13 0.24 -1.66
N ALA A 418 -19.45 -0.66 -2.59
CA ALA A 418 -18.66 -1.72 -3.16
C ALA A 418 -17.27 -1.28 -3.68
N ASP A 419 -17.28 -0.43 -4.70
CA ASP A 419 -16.10 -0.14 -5.53
C ASP A 419 -15.17 0.89 -4.85
N ALA A 420 -15.63 1.47 -3.76
CA ALA A 420 -14.91 2.48 -3.04
C ALA A 420 -14.42 1.99 -1.67
N LEU A 421 -15.05 0.96 -1.08
CA LEU A 421 -14.32 0.02 -0.22
C LEU A 421 -13.14 -0.56 -1.01
N GLN A 422 -13.36 -0.96 -2.26
CA GLN A 422 -12.32 -1.47 -3.14
C GLN A 422 -11.17 -0.45 -3.34
N ARG A 423 -11.44 0.85 -3.52
CA ARG A 423 -10.39 1.90 -3.66
C ARG A 423 -9.75 2.36 -2.34
N LEU A 424 -10.47 2.39 -1.22
CA LEU A 424 -9.94 2.81 0.09
C LEU A 424 -9.26 1.70 0.87
N ILE A 425 -9.68 0.45 0.66
CA ILE A 425 -9.10 -0.70 1.32
C ILE A 425 -7.85 -1.15 0.56
N LEU A 426 -7.77 -1.00 -0.78
CA LEU A 426 -6.85 -1.81 -1.59
C LEU A 426 -5.84 -1.09 -2.52
N PRO A 427 -5.25 0.09 -2.23
CA PRO A 427 -4.19 0.59 -3.11
C PRO A 427 -2.97 -0.35 -3.18
N ASP A 428 -2.65 -1.08 -2.10
CA ASP A 428 -1.50 -2.01 -2.09
C ASP A 428 -1.83 -3.47 -2.41
N GLU A 429 -3.10 -3.87 -2.27
CA GLU A 429 -3.50 -5.27 -2.38
C GLU A 429 -4.27 -5.58 -3.67
N MET A 430 -4.79 -4.58 -4.39
CA MET A 430 -5.39 -4.79 -5.72
C MET A 430 -4.46 -4.52 -6.88
N ASN A 431 -3.40 -3.76 -6.66
CA ASN A 431 -2.37 -3.64 -7.67
C ASN A 431 -1.77 -5.03 -7.97
N PRO A 432 -1.38 -5.29 -9.23
CA PRO A 432 -0.55 -6.44 -9.54
C PRO A 432 0.57 -6.52 -8.52
N THR A 433 0.83 -7.71 -7.98
CA THR A 433 1.89 -7.93 -7.00
C THR A 433 3.13 -7.17 -7.44
N ARG A 434 3.56 -6.19 -6.63
CA ARG A 434 4.57 -5.21 -7.06
C ARG A 434 5.79 -5.94 -7.64
N PRO A 435 6.44 -5.44 -8.70
CA PRO A 435 7.54 -6.16 -9.35
C PRO A 435 8.67 -6.60 -8.40
N HIS A 436 8.93 -5.84 -7.32
CA HIS A 436 9.91 -6.24 -6.31
C HIS A 436 9.46 -7.47 -5.51
N VAL A 437 8.17 -7.60 -5.17
CA VAL A 437 7.62 -8.79 -4.47
C VAL A 437 7.69 -10.02 -5.38
N ILE A 438 7.38 -9.87 -6.67
CA ILE A 438 7.53 -10.96 -7.65
C ILE A 438 9.00 -11.42 -7.75
N ARG A 439 9.93 -10.46 -7.79
CA ARG A 439 11.37 -10.76 -7.79
C ARG A 439 11.82 -11.43 -6.49
N ALA A 440 11.36 -10.95 -5.34
CA ALA A 440 11.64 -11.53 -4.03
C ALA A 440 11.15 -12.98 -3.93
N ARG A 441 9.92 -13.26 -4.36
CA ARG A 441 9.38 -14.63 -4.40
C ARG A 441 10.18 -15.52 -5.34
N SER A 442 10.45 -15.04 -6.55
CA SER A 442 11.28 -15.78 -7.52
C SER A 442 12.68 -16.09 -6.99
N ALA A 443 13.30 -15.14 -6.29
CA ALA A 443 14.61 -15.32 -5.66
C ALA A 443 14.56 -16.36 -4.54
N THR A 444 13.53 -16.32 -3.70
CA THR A 444 13.32 -17.29 -2.62
C THR A 444 13.10 -18.70 -3.15
N ILE A 445 12.22 -18.87 -4.15
CA ILE A 445 11.97 -20.16 -4.80
C ILE A 445 13.27 -20.72 -5.39
N ARG A 446 14.05 -19.88 -6.09
CA ARG A 446 15.35 -20.31 -6.65
C ARG A 446 16.33 -20.73 -5.57
N LYS A 447 16.46 -19.96 -4.49
CA LYS A 447 17.34 -20.29 -3.34
C LYS A 447 16.96 -21.64 -2.72
N VAL A 448 15.66 -21.91 -2.55
CA VAL A 448 15.16 -23.19 -2.03
C VAL A 448 15.38 -24.32 -3.03
N GLN A 449 15.12 -24.11 -4.33
CA GLN A 449 15.39 -25.09 -5.38
C GLN A 449 16.87 -25.46 -5.46
N ASP A 450 17.77 -24.48 -5.37
CA ASP A 450 19.22 -24.70 -5.37
C ASP A 450 19.67 -25.47 -4.12
N MET A 451 19.08 -25.17 -2.97
CA MET A 451 19.30 -25.94 -1.74
C MET A 451 18.87 -27.40 -1.92
N VAL A 452 17.68 -27.62 -2.49
CA VAL A 452 17.14 -28.96 -2.72
C VAL A 452 18.03 -29.73 -3.68
N LEU A 453 18.44 -29.10 -4.79
CA LEU A 453 19.34 -29.69 -5.78
C LEU A 453 20.68 -30.10 -5.17
N ARG A 454 21.32 -29.22 -4.39
CA ARG A 454 22.61 -29.49 -3.73
C ARG A 454 22.53 -30.59 -2.67
N SER A 455 21.42 -30.66 -1.94
CA SER A 455 21.30 -31.54 -0.77
C SER A 455 20.70 -32.91 -1.10
N TYR A 456 19.86 -32.99 -2.15
CA TYR A 456 19.03 -34.16 -2.45
C TYR A 456 19.06 -34.60 -3.92
N GLY A 457 19.69 -33.82 -4.81
CA GLY A 457 19.82 -34.14 -6.24
C GLY A 457 18.69 -33.58 -7.12
N ASN A 458 18.75 -33.89 -8.42
CA ASN A 458 17.88 -33.33 -9.47
C ASN A 458 16.50 -34.00 -9.60
N ARG A 459 16.24 -35.05 -8.80
CA ARG A 459 14.96 -35.77 -8.76
C ARG A 459 13.82 -34.92 -8.17
N TYR A 460 14.15 -33.89 -7.42
CA TYR A 460 13.18 -33.12 -6.64
C TYR A 460 13.01 -31.72 -7.23
N ARG A 461 11.75 -31.31 -7.41
CA ARG A 461 11.38 -29.96 -7.88
C ARG A 461 10.60 -29.22 -6.81
N VAL A 462 10.93 -27.95 -6.63
CA VAL A 462 10.19 -27.04 -5.75
C VAL A 462 9.13 -26.35 -6.58
N GLU A 463 7.87 -26.60 -6.24
CA GLU A 463 6.73 -25.98 -6.89
C GLU A 463 5.98 -25.06 -5.92
N LEU A 464 5.39 -24.02 -6.49
CA LEU A 464 4.56 -23.06 -5.77
C LEU A 464 3.10 -23.54 -5.78
N PHE A 465 2.42 -23.44 -4.64
CA PHE A 465 0.97 -23.60 -4.57
C PHE A 465 0.31 -22.51 -3.72
N GLY A 466 -0.99 -22.63 -3.47
CA GLY A 466 -1.72 -21.70 -2.61
C GLY A 466 -1.94 -20.34 -3.25
N SER A 467 -2.25 -19.34 -2.41
CA SER A 467 -2.79 -18.04 -2.85
C SER A 467 -1.89 -17.29 -3.84
N THR A 468 -0.58 -17.48 -3.75
CA THR A 468 0.42 -16.90 -4.67
C THR A 468 0.34 -17.51 -6.07
N ALA A 469 0.09 -18.81 -6.19
CA ALA A 469 0.10 -19.49 -7.50
C ALA A 469 -1.15 -19.19 -8.35
N TYR A 470 -2.29 -18.92 -7.72
CA TYR A 470 -3.53 -18.53 -8.41
C TYR A 470 -3.87 -17.03 -8.28
N GLY A 471 -2.94 -16.22 -7.77
CA GLY A 471 -2.95 -14.75 -7.91
C GLY A 471 -3.81 -13.98 -6.92
N VAL A 472 -4.27 -14.57 -5.82
CA VAL A 472 -5.05 -13.87 -4.77
C VAL A 472 -4.23 -13.52 -3.52
N ASP A 473 -2.92 -13.66 -3.62
CA ASP A 473 -1.99 -13.25 -2.58
C ASP A 473 -1.94 -11.73 -2.40
N THR A 474 -1.34 -11.33 -1.28
CA THR A 474 -0.96 -9.94 -0.96
C THR A 474 0.55 -9.87 -0.76
N PRO A 475 1.17 -8.68 -0.75
CA PRO A 475 2.61 -8.52 -0.49
C PRO A 475 3.10 -9.19 0.81
N THR A 476 2.21 -9.36 1.78
CA THR A 476 2.47 -9.97 3.09
C THR A 476 2.03 -11.43 3.20
N SER A 477 1.55 -12.04 2.11
CA SER A 477 1.14 -13.46 2.12
C SER A 477 2.35 -14.38 2.13
N ASP A 478 2.27 -15.41 2.96
CA ASP A 478 3.23 -16.52 3.04
C ASP A 478 3.41 -17.20 1.67
N LEU A 479 4.58 -17.78 1.47
CA LEU A 479 4.93 -18.54 0.27
C LEU A 479 4.77 -20.04 0.53
N ASP A 480 3.72 -20.63 -0.02
CA ASP A 480 3.42 -22.06 0.10
C ASP A 480 4.17 -22.88 -0.98
N LEU A 481 5.08 -23.75 -0.56
CA LEU A 481 5.96 -24.53 -1.42
C LEU A 481 5.79 -26.03 -1.21
N VAL A 482 5.93 -26.81 -2.27
CA VAL A 482 5.98 -28.28 -2.20
C VAL A 482 7.24 -28.78 -2.89
N ILE A 483 7.93 -29.72 -2.26
CA ILE A 483 8.99 -30.49 -2.90
C ILE A 483 8.35 -31.71 -3.56
N VAL A 484 8.25 -31.69 -4.88
CA VAL A 484 7.71 -32.76 -5.72
C VAL A 484 8.79 -33.80 -5.98
N ASP A 485 8.51 -35.07 -5.66
CA ASP A 485 9.35 -36.22 -6.06
C ASP A 485 8.88 -36.68 -7.45
N LEU A 486 9.70 -36.44 -8.48
CA LEU A 486 9.38 -36.76 -9.87
C LEU A 486 9.17 -38.27 -10.14
N ASN A 487 9.63 -39.14 -9.24
CA ASN A 487 9.44 -40.57 -9.36
C ASN A 487 8.26 -41.08 -8.50
N ARG A 488 7.52 -40.18 -7.83
CA ARG A 488 6.35 -40.50 -6.98
C ARG A 488 5.27 -39.44 -7.13
N MET A 489 4.94 -39.13 -8.39
CA MET A 489 3.97 -38.10 -8.76
C MET A 489 2.54 -38.45 -8.33
N ASP A 490 2.22 -39.73 -8.23
CA ASP A 490 0.94 -40.29 -7.81
C ASP A 490 0.81 -40.40 -6.28
N GLY A 491 1.82 -39.99 -5.52
CA GLY A 491 1.79 -39.98 -4.05
C GLY A 491 2.34 -41.27 -3.44
N PHE A 492 1.64 -41.82 -2.45
CA PHE A 492 2.07 -43.01 -1.69
C PHE A 492 1.04 -44.13 -1.80
N SER A 493 1.22 -45.05 -2.76
CA SER A 493 0.37 -46.24 -2.89
C SER A 493 0.41 -47.13 -1.63
N PRO A 494 -0.61 -47.95 -1.36
CA PRO A 494 -0.63 -48.90 -0.24
C PRO A 494 0.55 -49.89 -0.26
N SER A 495 0.97 -50.30 -1.46
CA SER A 495 2.10 -51.22 -1.69
C SER A 495 3.48 -50.62 -1.37
N LEU A 496 3.58 -49.30 -1.23
CA LEU A 496 4.85 -48.63 -0.91
C LEU A 496 5.24 -48.79 0.57
N ASP A 497 6.44 -49.32 0.79
CA ASP A 497 7.09 -49.39 2.10
C ASP A 497 7.60 -48.00 2.54
N LEU A 498 6.87 -47.37 3.45
CA LEU A 498 7.17 -46.03 3.95
C LEU A 498 8.49 -45.96 4.75
N THR A 499 9.02 -47.09 5.23
CA THR A 499 10.29 -47.13 5.98
C THR A 499 11.51 -46.95 5.08
N LYS A 500 11.35 -47.23 3.79
CA LYS A 500 12.41 -47.11 2.76
C LYS A 500 12.37 -45.79 1.99
N LEU A 501 11.59 -44.81 2.47
CA LEU A 501 11.52 -43.51 1.83
C LEU A 501 12.87 -42.78 1.89
N PRO A 502 13.25 -42.04 0.83
CA PRO A 502 14.42 -41.17 0.85
C PRO A 502 14.42 -40.22 2.06
N PHE A 503 15.61 -39.90 2.56
CA PHE A 503 15.79 -39.09 3.77
C PHE A 503 15.12 -37.70 3.72
N ILE A 504 14.84 -37.16 2.53
CA ILE A 504 14.13 -35.88 2.33
C ILE A 504 12.70 -35.90 2.90
N TYR A 505 12.03 -37.06 2.94
CA TYR A 505 10.66 -37.20 3.46
C TYR A 505 10.56 -36.95 4.96
N ASN A 506 11.69 -36.98 5.68
CA ASN A 506 11.75 -36.50 7.05
C ASN A 506 11.96 -34.98 7.04
N VAL A 507 10.89 -34.24 7.33
CA VAL A 507 10.90 -32.76 7.36
C VAL A 507 11.95 -32.15 8.29
N ARG A 508 12.46 -32.90 9.29
CA ARG A 508 13.60 -32.44 10.11
C ARG A 508 14.91 -32.37 9.32
N ASN A 509 15.09 -33.24 8.32
CA ASN A 509 16.24 -33.18 7.43
C ASN A 509 16.14 -31.97 6.50
N VAL A 510 14.94 -31.71 5.95
CA VAL A 510 14.66 -30.50 5.16
C VAL A 510 14.95 -29.25 5.98
N ALA A 511 14.50 -29.18 7.23
CA ALA A 511 14.80 -28.07 8.14
C ALA A 511 16.32 -27.84 8.33
N ARG A 512 17.11 -28.90 8.55
CA ARG A 512 18.58 -28.76 8.64
C ARG A 512 19.20 -28.24 7.35
N ALA A 513 18.70 -28.67 6.20
CA ALA A 513 19.20 -28.20 4.90
C ALA A 513 18.84 -26.72 4.66
N LEU A 514 17.62 -26.30 5.02
CA LEU A 514 17.19 -24.89 4.99
C LEU A 514 18.07 -24.01 5.91
N GLN A 515 18.36 -24.47 7.13
CA GLN A 515 19.26 -23.77 8.07
C GLN A 515 20.67 -23.59 7.49
N ARG A 516 21.26 -24.65 6.91
CA ARG A 516 22.57 -24.56 6.25
C ARG A 516 22.57 -23.64 5.02
N ALA A 517 21.41 -23.44 4.38
CA ALA A 517 21.24 -22.52 3.27
C ALA A 517 21.04 -21.06 3.72
N GLY A 518 21.19 -20.75 5.01
CA GLY A 518 21.07 -19.39 5.55
C GLY A 518 19.63 -18.90 5.57
N LEU A 519 18.67 -19.78 5.87
CA LEU A 519 17.28 -19.42 6.15
C LEU A 519 17.05 -19.39 7.66
N GLU A 520 16.18 -18.50 8.10
CA GLU A 520 15.94 -18.19 9.52
C GLU A 520 14.60 -18.74 10.00
N ASN A 521 14.38 -18.73 11.32
CA ASN A 521 13.12 -19.16 11.96
C ASN A 521 12.63 -20.55 11.48
N VAL A 522 13.58 -21.46 11.20
CA VAL A 522 13.27 -22.77 10.61
C VAL A 522 12.65 -23.70 11.65
N LEU A 523 11.36 -24.00 11.49
CA LEU A 523 10.56 -24.80 12.40
C LEU A 523 9.93 -26.01 11.69
N PRO A 524 10.44 -27.24 11.91
CA PRO A 524 9.79 -28.45 11.41
C PRO A 524 8.57 -28.84 12.27
N ILE A 525 7.44 -29.14 11.61
CA ILE A 525 6.18 -29.56 12.23
C ILE A 525 5.78 -30.96 11.70
N PRO A 526 6.43 -32.03 12.19
CA PRO A 526 6.22 -33.39 11.68
C PRO A 526 4.88 -34.02 12.10
N SER A 527 4.26 -33.53 13.17
CA SER A 527 3.03 -34.09 13.76
C SER A 527 1.74 -33.51 13.16
N ALA A 528 1.83 -32.58 12.22
CA ALA A 528 0.68 -32.06 11.49
C ALA A 528 0.13 -33.12 10.52
N ASN A 529 -1.13 -32.96 10.10
CA ASN A 529 -1.75 -33.86 9.10
C ASN A 529 -0.92 -33.92 7.81
N VAL A 530 -0.40 -32.76 7.41
CA VAL A 530 0.62 -32.63 6.38
C VAL A 530 1.90 -32.16 7.08
N PRO A 531 2.95 -32.98 7.18
CA PRO A 531 4.23 -32.56 7.73
C PRO A 531 4.81 -31.40 6.92
N ILE A 532 5.10 -30.29 7.59
CA ILE A 532 5.63 -29.06 6.97
C ILE A 532 6.86 -28.54 7.70
N VAL A 533 7.64 -27.70 7.04
CA VAL A 533 8.66 -26.84 7.64
C VAL A 533 8.29 -25.39 7.39
N LYS A 534 8.18 -24.60 8.46
CA LYS A 534 8.04 -23.15 8.37
C LYS A 534 9.41 -22.50 8.41
N PHE A 535 9.67 -21.45 7.64
CA PHE A 535 10.93 -20.72 7.67
C PHE A 535 10.77 -19.30 7.13
N LYS A 536 11.79 -18.47 7.33
CA LYS A 536 11.88 -17.11 6.78
C LYS A 536 13.12 -16.98 5.90
N ASP A 537 12.99 -16.37 4.74
CA ASP A 537 14.15 -15.97 3.93
C ASP A 537 14.62 -14.57 4.34
N PRO A 538 15.79 -14.42 5.01
CA PRO A 538 16.24 -13.11 5.50
C PRO A 538 16.54 -12.11 4.37
N SER A 539 16.93 -12.60 3.18
CA SER A 539 17.22 -11.73 2.03
C SER A 539 15.99 -11.03 1.45
N THR A 540 14.80 -11.60 1.66
CA THR A 540 13.56 -11.09 1.07
C THR A 540 12.50 -10.74 2.11
N GLY A 541 12.69 -11.18 3.36
CA GLY A 541 11.73 -11.02 4.45
C GLY A 541 10.52 -11.95 4.36
N LEU A 542 10.44 -12.84 3.36
CA LEU A 542 9.27 -13.69 3.12
C LEU A 542 9.19 -14.86 4.11
N GLU A 543 8.00 -15.07 4.67
CA GLU A 543 7.65 -16.29 5.40
C GLU A 543 7.23 -17.38 4.41
N CYS A 544 7.62 -18.61 4.67
CA CYS A 544 7.44 -19.75 3.77
C CYS A 544 7.02 -21.00 4.55
N ASP A 545 6.10 -21.76 3.96
CA ASP A 545 5.72 -23.09 4.40
C ASP A 545 6.13 -24.10 3.31
N ILE A 546 6.86 -25.16 3.65
CA ILE A 546 7.27 -26.20 2.70
C ILE A 546 6.94 -27.61 3.16
N ASN A 547 6.29 -28.38 2.28
CA ASN A 547 5.99 -29.80 2.50
C ASN A 547 6.76 -30.69 1.49
N VAL A 548 6.76 -32.01 1.71
CA VAL A 548 7.43 -32.97 0.81
C VAL A 548 6.39 -33.94 0.24
N ASN A 549 6.18 -33.86 -1.07
CA ASN A 549 5.33 -34.70 -1.89
C ASN A 549 3.85 -34.80 -1.45
N ASP A 550 3.36 -33.89 -0.61
CA ASP A 550 1.93 -33.72 -0.39
C ASP A 550 1.39 -32.76 -1.46
N GLN A 551 1.09 -33.33 -2.62
CA GLN A 551 0.79 -32.58 -3.85
C GLN A 551 -0.67 -32.14 -3.94
N LEU A 552 -1.55 -32.54 -3.02
CA LEU A 552 -2.96 -32.20 -3.11
C LEU A 552 -3.18 -30.68 -3.13
N GLY A 553 -2.45 -29.93 -2.29
CA GLY A 553 -2.51 -28.47 -2.30
C GLY A 553 -2.08 -27.87 -3.64
N PHE A 554 -1.08 -28.46 -4.29
CA PHE A 554 -0.60 -28.08 -5.62
C PHE A 554 -1.63 -28.39 -6.71
N ILE A 555 -2.25 -29.57 -6.68
CA ILE A 555 -3.28 -29.99 -7.62
C ILE A 555 -4.55 -29.14 -7.48
N ASN A 556 -5.03 -28.94 -6.25
CA ASN A 556 -6.12 -28.01 -5.92
C ASN A 556 -5.85 -26.61 -6.46
N THR A 557 -4.62 -26.12 -6.32
CA THR A 557 -4.24 -24.80 -6.83
C THR A 557 -4.37 -24.69 -8.35
N SER A 558 -4.06 -25.77 -9.09
CA SER A 558 -4.26 -25.81 -10.54
C SER A 558 -5.74 -25.63 -10.92
N LEU A 559 -6.65 -26.31 -10.22
CA LEU A 559 -8.09 -26.16 -10.42
C LEU A 559 -8.56 -24.72 -10.10
N MET A 560 -8.11 -24.15 -8.98
CA MET A 560 -8.44 -22.77 -8.60
C MET A 560 -7.95 -21.76 -9.63
N LYS A 561 -6.74 -21.96 -10.16
CA LYS A 561 -6.15 -21.10 -11.20
C LYS A 561 -7.01 -21.10 -12.47
N HIS A 562 -7.56 -22.25 -12.85
CA HIS A 562 -8.46 -22.34 -14.00
C HIS A 562 -9.78 -21.59 -13.78
N TYR A 563 -10.40 -21.74 -12.60
CA TYR A 563 -11.59 -20.96 -12.25
C TYR A 563 -11.36 -19.46 -12.29
N VAL A 564 -10.24 -19.01 -11.74
CA VAL A 564 -9.85 -17.60 -11.74
C VAL A 564 -9.62 -17.07 -13.16
N SER A 565 -9.06 -17.87 -14.08
CA SER A 565 -8.94 -17.46 -15.49
C SER A 565 -10.29 -17.37 -16.21
N LEU A 566 -11.26 -18.23 -15.86
CA LEU A 566 -12.60 -18.19 -16.48
C LEU A 566 -13.43 -17.00 -16.02
N GLN A 567 -13.17 -16.46 -14.82
CA GLN A 567 -13.90 -15.32 -14.28
C GLN A 567 -12.94 -14.38 -13.53
N PRO A 568 -12.29 -13.43 -14.23
CA PRO A 568 -11.24 -12.59 -13.67
C PRO A 568 -11.64 -11.75 -12.45
N VAL A 569 -12.92 -11.41 -12.29
CA VAL A 569 -13.43 -10.66 -11.12
C VAL A 569 -13.24 -11.43 -9.80
N LEU A 570 -13.03 -12.75 -9.86
CA LEU A 570 -12.73 -13.57 -8.69
C LEU A 570 -11.45 -13.11 -7.97
N ILE A 571 -10.42 -12.62 -8.67
CA ILE A 571 -9.17 -12.18 -8.02
C ILE A 571 -9.44 -11.05 -7.03
N PRO A 572 -9.94 -9.87 -7.46
CA PRO A 572 -10.21 -8.77 -6.54
C PRO A 572 -11.30 -9.11 -5.51
N LEU A 573 -12.30 -9.93 -5.86
CA LEU A 573 -13.33 -10.37 -4.92
C LEU A 573 -12.77 -11.26 -3.80
N LEU A 574 -11.95 -12.26 -4.13
CA LEU A 574 -11.34 -13.15 -3.14
C LEU A 574 -10.36 -12.40 -2.23
N ARG A 575 -9.65 -11.41 -2.75
CA ARG A 575 -8.81 -10.51 -1.95
C ARG A 575 -9.65 -9.70 -0.95
N LEU A 576 -10.78 -9.13 -1.39
CA LEU A 576 -11.75 -8.44 -0.53
C LEU A 576 -12.27 -9.35 0.59
N ILE A 577 -12.77 -10.53 0.23
CA ILE A 577 -13.30 -11.53 1.17
C ILE A 577 -12.24 -11.94 2.19
N LYS A 578 -11.02 -12.26 1.73
CA LYS A 578 -9.90 -12.65 2.60
C LYS A 578 -9.57 -11.56 3.61
N ARG A 579 -9.52 -10.30 3.17
CA ARG A 579 -9.24 -9.16 4.06
C ARG A 579 -10.33 -8.93 5.08
N TRP A 580 -11.59 -8.90 4.64
CA TRP A 580 -12.74 -8.77 5.53
C TRP A 580 -12.77 -9.91 6.55
N ALA A 581 -12.56 -11.15 6.12
CA ALA A 581 -12.55 -12.31 7.00
C ALA A 581 -11.39 -12.22 8.01
N LYS A 582 -10.21 -11.73 7.61
CA LYS A 582 -9.09 -11.51 8.53
C LYS A 582 -9.38 -10.41 9.56
N SER A 583 -9.96 -9.28 9.14
CA SER A 583 -10.26 -8.15 10.03
C SER A 583 -11.39 -8.45 11.03
N THR A 584 -12.26 -9.40 10.72
CA THR A 584 -13.37 -9.84 11.59
C THR A 584 -13.04 -11.09 12.42
N GLY A 585 -11.83 -11.62 12.34
CA GLY A 585 -11.45 -12.84 13.08
C GLY A 585 -11.87 -14.16 12.42
N LEU A 586 -12.46 -14.11 11.22
CA LEU A 586 -13.00 -15.24 10.48
C LEU A 586 -11.97 -15.97 9.58
N ASN A 587 -10.68 -15.57 9.59
CA ASN A 587 -9.62 -16.21 8.79
C ASN A 587 -8.40 -16.70 9.60
N TYR A 588 -8.62 -17.58 10.58
CA TYR A 588 -7.58 -18.14 11.47
C TYR A 588 -7.76 -19.66 11.66
N PRO A 589 -7.43 -20.48 10.65
CA PRO A 589 -7.68 -21.94 10.67
C PRO A 589 -6.83 -22.71 11.70
N SER A 590 -5.73 -22.12 12.16
CA SER A 590 -4.80 -22.70 13.15
C SER A 590 -5.21 -22.43 14.61
N LYS A 591 -6.07 -21.44 14.87
CA LYS A 591 -6.55 -21.11 16.24
C LYS A 591 -7.68 -22.03 16.69
N ARG A 592 -8.00 -22.00 18.00
CA ARG A 592 -9.15 -22.71 18.58
C ARG A 592 -10.06 -21.70 19.30
N PRO A 593 -11.35 -21.61 18.95
CA PRO A 593 -12.02 -22.32 17.86
C PRO A 593 -11.46 -21.85 16.49
N ALA A 594 -11.36 -22.78 15.54
CA ALA A 594 -10.81 -22.51 14.22
C ALA A 594 -11.85 -21.83 13.33
N SER A 595 -11.47 -20.76 12.63
CA SER A 595 -12.31 -20.11 11.61
C SER A 595 -11.88 -20.50 10.18
N PHE A 596 -12.41 -19.85 9.15
CA PHE A 596 -12.22 -20.26 7.76
C PHE A 596 -10.74 -20.19 7.34
N SER A 597 -10.30 -21.13 6.49
CA SER A 597 -9.07 -20.95 5.72
C SER A 597 -9.33 -20.08 4.49
N SER A 598 -8.29 -19.46 3.92
CA SER A 598 -8.45 -18.75 2.64
C SER A 598 -8.92 -19.70 1.54
N TYR A 599 -8.50 -20.96 1.57
CA TYR A 599 -8.97 -22.00 0.68
C TYR A 599 -10.49 -22.26 0.82
N ALA A 600 -11.01 -22.36 2.05
CA ALA A 600 -12.45 -22.53 2.29
C ALA A 600 -13.26 -21.36 1.71
N LEU A 601 -12.80 -20.12 1.92
CA LEU A 601 -13.44 -18.93 1.36
C LEU A 601 -13.42 -18.93 -0.17
N THR A 602 -12.34 -19.41 -0.79
CA THR A 602 -12.26 -19.61 -2.24
C THR A 602 -13.31 -20.61 -2.73
N LEU A 603 -13.37 -21.79 -2.11
CA LEU A 603 -14.36 -22.83 -2.47
C LEU A 603 -15.80 -22.35 -2.31
N MET A 604 -16.11 -21.65 -1.22
CA MET A 604 -17.42 -21.02 -1.00
C MET A 604 -17.78 -20.05 -2.13
N THR A 605 -16.82 -19.23 -2.55
CA THR A 605 -17.04 -18.24 -3.60
C THR A 605 -17.25 -18.89 -4.96
N ILE A 606 -16.44 -19.89 -5.31
CA ILE A 606 -16.61 -20.65 -6.56
C ILE A 606 -17.95 -21.40 -6.56
N ALA A 607 -18.31 -22.06 -5.45
CA ALA A 607 -19.58 -22.77 -5.34
C ALA A 607 -20.79 -21.85 -5.50
N TRP A 608 -20.71 -20.64 -4.93
CA TRP A 608 -21.72 -19.61 -5.13
C TRP A 608 -21.81 -19.17 -6.61
N PHE A 609 -20.68 -18.91 -7.27
CA PHE A 609 -20.67 -18.55 -8.69
C PHE A 609 -21.22 -19.66 -9.60
N GLN A 610 -20.91 -20.93 -9.30
CA GLN A 610 -21.51 -22.06 -10.03
C GLN A 610 -23.03 -22.11 -9.84
N SER A 611 -23.54 -21.85 -8.63
CA SER A 611 -24.99 -21.80 -8.38
C SER A 611 -25.71 -20.66 -9.11
N LEU A 612 -24.98 -19.61 -9.48
CA LEU A 612 -25.47 -18.53 -10.34
C LEU A 612 -25.38 -18.85 -11.84
N GLY A 613 -24.74 -19.95 -12.22
CA GLY A 613 -24.39 -20.29 -13.60
C GLY A 613 -23.22 -19.47 -14.17
N TRP A 614 -22.45 -18.79 -13.32
CA TRP A 614 -21.36 -17.90 -13.74
C TRP A 614 -20.01 -18.61 -13.90
N LEU A 615 -19.91 -19.83 -13.41
CA LEU A 615 -18.77 -20.74 -13.57
C LEU A 615 -19.27 -22.14 -13.91
N PRO A 616 -18.52 -22.91 -14.73
CA PRO A 616 -18.86 -24.30 -15.03
C PRO A 616 -18.52 -25.23 -13.87
N ASN A 617 -19.03 -26.46 -13.91
CA ASN A 617 -18.45 -27.56 -13.15
C ASN A 617 -17.34 -28.21 -13.99
N LEU A 618 -16.08 -27.96 -13.64
CA LEU A 618 -14.93 -28.48 -14.39
C LEU A 618 -14.67 -29.98 -14.15
N GLN A 619 -15.36 -30.57 -13.18
CA GLN A 619 -15.26 -31.98 -12.85
C GLN A 619 -16.49 -32.77 -13.31
N ASP A 620 -17.41 -32.12 -14.04
CA ASP A 620 -18.54 -32.78 -14.68
C ASP A 620 -18.08 -33.44 -16.00
N ASN A 621 -18.54 -34.66 -16.27
CA ASN A 621 -18.29 -35.40 -17.52
C ASN A 621 -16.81 -35.60 -17.92
N VAL A 622 -15.86 -35.58 -16.98
CA VAL A 622 -14.45 -35.87 -17.28
C VAL A 622 -14.32 -37.24 -17.96
N SER A 623 -13.82 -37.25 -19.20
CA SER A 623 -13.68 -38.46 -20.02
C SER A 623 -13.06 -39.64 -19.26
N THR A 624 -13.70 -40.80 -19.32
CA THR A 624 -13.19 -42.07 -18.76
C THR A 624 -12.21 -42.78 -19.69
N LYS A 625 -12.06 -42.32 -20.93
CA LYS A 625 -11.15 -42.95 -21.91
C LYS A 625 -9.72 -42.44 -21.73
N GLY A 626 -8.76 -43.37 -21.56
CA GLY A 626 -7.32 -43.07 -21.56
C GLY A 626 -6.74 -42.52 -20.25
N VAL A 627 -7.26 -42.97 -19.11
CA VAL A 627 -6.80 -42.57 -17.77
C VAL A 627 -5.32 -42.89 -17.57
N SER A 628 -4.53 -41.88 -17.26
CA SER A 628 -3.11 -42.01 -16.89
C SER A 628 -2.95 -42.29 -15.39
N PRO A 629 -1.89 -42.99 -14.95
CA PRO A 629 -1.55 -43.10 -13.53
C PRO A 629 -1.38 -41.74 -12.82
N THR A 630 -1.03 -40.68 -13.56
CA THR A 630 -0.89 -39.31 -13.02
C THR A 630 -2.21 -38.59 -12.78
N ASP A 631 -3.32 -39.14 -13.27
CA ASP A 631 -4.66 -38.56 -13.12
C ASP A 631 -5.24 -38.76 -11.72
N HIS A 632 -4.62 -39.67 -10.96
CA HIS A 632 -5.02 -40.02 -9.63
C HIS A 632 -3.89 -39.74 -8.64
N PHE A 633 -4.27 -39.46 -7.40
CA PHE A 633 -3.32 -39.21 -6.34
C PHE A 633 -3.71 -40.00 -5.08
N TRP A 634 -2.73 -40.63 -4.45
CA TRP A 634 -2.91 -41.37 -3.21
C TRP A 634 -2.89 -40.42 -2.02
N VAL A 635 -3.98 -40.42 -1.26
CA VAL A 635 -4.12 -39.61 -0.05
C VAL A 635 -4.29 -40.49 1.17
N LYS A 636 -3.86 -39.98 2.33
CA LYS A 636 -3.95 -40.65 3.62
C LYS A 636 -5.03 -39.99 4.49
N ASN A 637 -5.91 -40.77 5.09
CA ASN A 637 -6.88 -40.26 6.06
C ASN A 637 -6.26 -40.17 7.49
N ARG A 638 -7.07 -39.72 8.47
CA ARG A 638 -6.61 -39.56 9.87
C ARG A 638 -6.25 -40.88 10.57
N LYS A 639 -6.85 -42.00 10.15
CA LYS A 639 -6.53 -43.34 10.66
C LYS A 639 -5.28 -43.91 10.00
N GLY A 640 -4.81 -43.27 8.94
CA GLY A 640 -3.64 -43.64 8.18
C GLY A 640 -3.91 -44.58 7.01
N GLU A 641 -5.18 -44.81 6.70
CA GLU A 641 -5.61 -45.56 5.53
C GLU A 641 -5.34 -44.72 4.28
N ARG A 642 -4.82 -45.36 3.24
CA ARG A 642 -4.46 -44.74 1.96
C ARG A 642 -5.53 -45.07 0.93
N PHE A 643 -5.99 -44.07 0.20
CA PHE A 643 -7.03 -44.20 -0.81
C PHE A 643 -6.69 -43.34 -2.02
N ARG A 644 -7.16 -43.75 -3.19
CA ARG A 644 -6.89 -43.07 -4.44
C ARG A 644 -8.01 -42.08 -4.74
N CYS A 645 -7.67 -40.81 -4.98
CA CYS A 645 -8.62 -39.79 -5.43
C CYS A 645 -8.40 -39.45 -6.90
N ASP A 646 -9.50 -39.30 -7.62
CA ASP A 646 -9.50 -38.76 -8.99
C ASP A 646 -9.26 -37.24 -8.94
N THR A 647 -8.18 -36.80 -9.58
CA THR A 647 -7.73 -35.40 -9.58
C THR A 647 -7.95 -34.69 -10.90
N ARG A 648 -8.64 -35.33 -11.84
CA ARG A 648 -8.92 -34.78 -13.16
C ARG A 648 -9.97 -33.67 -13.12
N PHE A 649 -9.84 -32.75 -14.06
CA PHE A 649 -10.83 -31.72 -14.38
C PHE A 649 -10.59 -31.26 -15.83
N GLU A 650 -11.63 -30.83 -16.52
CA GLU A 650 -11.53 -30.31 -17.88
C GLU A 650 -11.10 -28.85 -17.91
N LYS A 651 -10.30 -28.49 -18.91
CA LYS A 651 -9.94 -27.09 -19.18
C LYS A 651 -10.88 -26.53 -20.23
N VAL A 652 -11.89 -25.80 -19.77
CA VAL A 652 -12.77 -25.01 -20.64
C VAL A 652 -12.05 -23.72 -21.03
N GLU A 653 -11.91 -23.44 -22.33
CA GLU A 653 -11.32 -22.19 -22.83
C GLU A 653 -12.40 -21.19 -23.29
N ASP A 654 -13.53 -21.66 -23.83
CA ASP A 654 -14.60 -20.85 -24.42
C ASP A 654 -15.75 -20.52 -23.44
N TRP A 655 -15.43 -20.14 -22.19
CA TRP A 655 -16.45 -19.75 -21.20
C TRP A 655 -16.86 -18.28 -21.33
N SER A 656 -18.17 -18.00 -21.33
CA SER A 656 -18.67 -16.63 -21.36
C SER A 656 -18.43 -15.92 -20.03
N VAL A 657 -17.51 -14.96 -20.03
CA VAL A 657 -17.23 -14.12 -18.87
C VAL A 657 -18.46 -13.27 -18.56
N HIS A 658 -19.04 -13.46 -17.38
CA HIS A 658 -20.13 -12.61 -16.92
C HIS A 658 -19.56 -11.25 -16.50
N THR A 659 -20.02 -10.19 -17.16
CA THR A 659 -19.62 -8.80 -16.92
C THR A 659 -20.83 -7.99 -16.46
N GLY A 660 -20.63 -6.96 -15.62
CA GLY A 660 -21.73 -6.08 -15.18
C GLY A 660 -21.82 -5.85 -13.66
N LYS A 661 -21.00 -6.51 -12.84
CA LYS A 661 -20.85 -6.19 -11.41
C LYS A 661 -19.38 -6.08 -11.03
N SER A 662 -19.05 -5.06 -10.26
CA SER A 662 -17.74 -4.86 -9.64
C SER A 662 -17.46 -5.89 -8.55
N ALA A 663 -16.18 -6.06 -8.19
CA ALA A 663 -15.80 -6.98 -7.11
C ALA A 663 -16.41 -6.56 -5.77
N GLY A 664 -16.53 -5.25 -5.52
CA GLY A 664 -17.23 -4.76 -4.34
C GLY A 664 -18.73 -5.08 -4.31
N GLU A 665 -19.43 -5.01 -5.45
CA GLU A 665 -20.88 -5.30 -5.51
C GLU A 665 -21.09 -6.78 -5.22
N LEU A 666 -20.27 -7.61 -5.86
CA LEU A 666 -20.24 -9.05 -5.62
C LEU A 666 -19.86 -9.38 -4.18
N PHE A 667 -19.01 -8.59 -3.53
CA PHE A 667 -18.67 -8.77 -2.13
C PHE A 667 -19.89 -8.57 -1.20
N PHE A 668 -20.70 -7.53 -1.42
CA PHE A 668 -21.93 -7.32 -0.66
C PHE A 668 -22.97 -8.42 -0.94
N GLU A 669 -23.11 -8.85 -2.18
CA GLU A 669 -24.01 -9.96 -2.52
C GLU A 669 -23.54 -11.28 -1.91
N TRP A 670 -22.23 -11.53 -1.88
CA TRP A 670 -21.63 -12.67 -1.23
C TRP A 670 -21.91 -12.67 0.27
N LEU A 671 -21.74 -11.53 0.95
CA LEU A 671 -22.10 -11.38 2.37
C LEU A 671 -23.59 -11.62 2.59
N GLY A 672 -24.44 -11.05 1.74
CA GLY A 672 -25.89 -11.25 1.77
C GLY A 672 -26.28 -12.71 1.57
N PHE A 673 -25.62 -13.41 0.65
CA PHE A 673 -25.86 -14.82 0.38
C PHE A 673 -25.51 -15.68 1.59
N TRP A 674 -24.27 -15.61 2.07
CA TRP A 674 -23.83 -16.43 3.19
C TRP A 674 -24.45 -16.02 4.53
N GLY A 675 -24.80 -14.75 4.74
CA GLY A 675 -25.40 -14.33 6.00
C GLY A 675 -26.90 -14.56 6.11
N TRP A 676 -27.64 -14.58 5.00
CA TRP A 676 -29.12 -14.58 5.02
C TRP A 676 -29.81 -15.54 4.04
N LYS A 677 -29.16 -15.96 2.94
CA LYS A 677 -29.81 -16.77 1.91
C LYS A 677 -29.38 -18.25 1.91
N PHE A 678 -28.16 -18.54 2.34
CA PHE A 678 -27.65 -19.90 2.37
C PHE A 678 -28.35 -20.70 3.48
N ASP A 679 -28.95 -21.83 3.12
CA ASP A 679 -29.57 -22.74 4.07
C ASP A 679 -28.51 -23.65 4.70
N TYR A 680 -28.10 -23.28 5.92
CA TYR A 680 -27.08 -24.01 6.66
C TYR A 680 -27.52 -25.40 7.11
N ASP A 681 -28.82 -25.65 7.27
CA ASP A 681 -29.37 -26.91 7.77
C ASP A 681 -29.52 -27.94 6.66
N GLU A 682 -29.80 -27.49 5.44
CA GLU A 682 -30.15 -28.36 4.31
C GLU A 682 -29.14 -28.32 3.15
N SER A 683 -28.16 -27.41 3.12
CA SER A 683 -27.23 -27.26 1.98
C SER A 683 -25.74 -27.47 2.30
N ILE A 684 -24.97 -27.85 1.27
CA ILE A 684 -23.51 -28.02 1.24
C ILE A 684 -22.94 -27.25 0.05
N ALA A 685 -21.78 -26.60 0.25
CA ALA A 685 -20.98 -26.05 -0.84
C ALA A 685 -20.01 -27.11 -1.38
N CYS A 686 -20.21 -27.56 -2.61
CA CYS A 686 -19.45 -28.62 -3.27
C CYS A 686 -19.22 -28.29 -4.75
N ILE A 687 -18.03 -27.77 -5.07
CA ILE A 687 -17.74 -27.30 -6.44
C ILE A 687 -17.70 -28.43 -7.47
N ARG A 688 -17.34 -29.65 -7.05
CA ARG A 688 -17.39 -30.88 -7.85
C ARG A 688 -18.80 -31.29 -8.26
N ARG A 689 -19.83 -30.85 -7.52
CA ARG A 689 -21.24 -31.13 -7.80
C ARG A 689 -21.98 -29.90 -8.32
N GLY A 690 -21.24 -28.91 -8.84
CA GLY A 690 -21.83 -27.71 -9.44
C GLY A 690 -22.29 -26.64 -8.46
N GLY A 691 -21.74 -26.61 -7.24
CA GLY A 691 -21.91 -25.48 -6.33
C GLY A 691 -22.70 -25.82 -5.07
N ILE A 692 -23.94 -25.35 -4.96
CA ILE A 692 -24.74 -25.51 -3.75
C ILE A 692 -25.68 -26.71 -3.91
N VAL A 693 -25.51 -27.73 -3.08
CA VAL A 693 -26.22 -29.01 -3.18
C VAL A 693 -26.87 -29.41 -1.85
N PRO A 694 -27.98 -30.19 -1.87
CA PRO A 694 -28.62 -30.65 -0.64
C PRO A 694 -27.72 -31.56 0.23
N ARG A 695 -27.88 -31.45 1.55
CA ARG A 695 -27.40 -32.42 2.55
C ARG A 695 -28.23 -33.69 2.42
N LYS A 696 -27.60 -34.87 2.51
CA LYS A 696 -28.33 -36.14 2.46
C LYS A 696 -29.21 -36.30 3.71
N GLY A 697 -30.51 -36.60 3.53
CA GLY A 697 -31.44 -36.90 4.63
C GLY A 697 -32.87 -36.34 4.50
N LYS A 698 -33.12 -35.34 3.66
CA LYS A 698 -34.47 -34.84 3.32
C LYS A 698 -34.58 -34.61 1.80
N SER A 699 -35.66 -35.10 1.21
CA SER A 699 -35.79 -35.41 -0.21
C SER A 699 -35.53 -34.24 -1.17
N ALA A 700 -34.91 -34.56 -2.31
CA ALA A 700 -34.82 -33.72 -3.49
C ALA A 700 -36.21 -33.46 -4.09
N LEU A 701 -36.60 -32.19 -4.19
CA LEU A 701 -37.63 -31.70 -5.09
C LEU A 701 -37.16 -30.36 -5.67
N GLN A 702 -36.32 -30.43 -6.70
CA GLN A 702 -36.37 -29.52 -7.85
C GLN A 702 -35.43 -30.06 -8.94
N LYS A 703 -36.03 -30.56 -10.02
CA LYS A 703 -35.30 -30.79 -11.27
C LYS A 703 -34.83 -29.43 -11.79
N PRO A 704 -33.59 -29.27 -12.27
CA PRO A 704 -33.16 -28.05 -12.93
C PRO A 704 -33.92 -27.88 -14.26
N ASN A 705 -34.32 -26.64 -14.56
CA ASN A 705 -34.87 -26.24 -15.84
C ASN A 705 -33.80 -26.40 -16.95
N PRO A 706 -34.10 -27.04 -18.09
CA PRO A 706 -33.23 -27.02 -19.25
C PRO A 706 -33.36 -25.67 -19.95
N VAL A 707 -32.24 -24.97 -20.18
CA VAL A 707 -32.21 -23.81 -21.08
C VAL A 707 -31.42 -24.17 -22.34
N ALA A 708 -32.18 -24.30 -23.43
CA ALA A 708 -31.86 -24.09 -24.84
C ALA A 708 -30.59 -24.77 -25.42
N SER A 709 -30.72 -26.02 -25.84
CA SER A 709 -29.93 -26.56 -26.95
C SER A 709 -30.70 -26.37 -28.27
N THR A 710 -30.09 -25.65 -29.19
CA THR A 710 -30.55 -25.47 -30.57
C THR A 710 -30.75 -26.82 -31.26
N SER A 711 -31.92 -26.99 -31.88
CA SER A 711 -32.38 -28.18 -32.56
C SER A 711 -31.43 -28.67 -33.65
N LYS A 712 -31.00 -29.93 -33.58
CA LYS A 712 -30.73 -30.77 -34.76
C LYS A 712 -31.28 -32.17 -34.52
N GLN A 713 -32.35 -32.48 -35.25
CA GLN A 713 -32.86 -33.84 -35.46
C GLN A 713 -31.79 -34.65 -36.22
N ILE A 714 -31.41 -35.81 -35.69
CA ILE A 714 -30.97 -36.96 -36.49
C ILE A 714 -31.58 -38.21 -35.86
N GLU A 715 -32.22 -39.00 -36.73
CA GLU A 715 -33.07 -40.15 -36.48
C GLU A 715 -32.35 -41.34 -35.83
N GLU A 716 -33.13 -42.12 -35.06
CA GLU A 716 -32.79 -43.46 -34.58
C GLU A 716 -32.57 -44.46 -35.74
N LYS A 717 -31.47 -45.22 -35.65
CA LYS A 717 -31.42 -46.62 -36.08
C LYS A 717 -30.60 -47.41 -35.06
N GLY A 718 -31.26 -48.35 -34.39
CA GLY A 718 -30.63 -49.27 -33.45
C GLY A 718 -29.82 -50.37 -34.14
N LEU A 719 -28.87 -50.95 -33.40
CA LEU A 719 -28.70 -52.39 -33.16
C LEU A 719 -27.33 -52.69 -32.53
N LEU A 720 -27.37 -53.56 -31.52
CA LEU A 720 -26.39 -54.54 -31.05
C LEU A 720 -25.30 -54.11 -30.04
N ASN A 721 -25.55 -54.60 -28.82
CA ASN A 721 -24.65 -55.22 -27.84
C ASN A 721 -23.15 -55.26 -28.19
N ASP A 722 -22.34 -54.74 -27.27
CA ASP A 722 -21.11 -55.40 -26.82
C ASP A 722 -20.95 -55.09 -25.32
N GLU A 723 -21.16 -56.11 -24.49
CA GLU A 723 -20.75 -56.15 -23.10
C GLU A 723 -19.21 -56.21 -23.08
N GLN A 724 -18.55 -55.11 -22.72
CA GLN A 724 -17.19 -55.15 -22.22
C GLN A 724 -17.24 -54.84 -20.73
N ASP A 725 -16.87 -55.83 -19.93
CA ASP A 725 -16.64 -55.74 -18.50
C ASP A 725 -15.72 -54.54 -18.20
N GLU A 726 -16.29 -53.44 -17.69
CA GLU A 726 -15.52 -52.39 -17.05
C GLU A 726 -14.98 -52.95 -15.73
N GLU A 727 -13.67 -53.24 -15.68
CA GLU A 727 -12.95 -53.47 -14.42
C GLU A 727 -13.17 -52.26 -13.51
N VAL A 728 -14.03 -52.42 -12.50
CA VAL A 728 -14.21 -51.43 -11.43
C VAL A 728 -12.93 -51.45 -10.60
N ASP A 729 -12.13 -50.39 -10.71
CA ASP A 729 -10.89 -50.18 -9.96
C ASP A 729 -11.22 -50.04 -8.45
N GLU A 730 -11.22 -51.17 -7.71
CA GLU A 730 -11.66 -51.28 -6.30
C GLU A 730 -10.92 -50.33 -5.32
N ASP A 731 -9.81 -49.74 -5.75
CA ASP A 731 -8.96 -48.83 -4.97
C ASP A 731 -9.31 -47.33 -5.13
N VAL A 732 -10.19 -46.97 -6.07
CA VAL A 732 -10.69 -45.59 -6.25
C VAL A 732 -11.76 -45.33 -5.20
N MET A 733 -11.68 -44.21 -4.47
CA MET A 733 -12.76 -43.80 -3.56
C MET A 733 -14.10 -43.82 -4.31
N PRO A 734 -15.07 -44.66 -3.91
CA PRO A 734 -16.36 -44.70 -4.58
C PRO A 734 -17.01 -43.32 -4.48
N ASP A 735 -17.74 -42.90 -5.51
CA ASP A 735 -18.49 -41.63 -5.49
C ASP A 735 -19.55 -41.63 -4.35
N GLU A 736 -19.87 -42.81 -3.80
CA GLU A 736 -20.65 -43.00 -2.58
C GLU A 736 -19.94 -42.53 -1.29
N SER A 737 -18.61 -42.31 -1.30
CA SER A 737 -17.89 -41.77 -0.14
C SER A 737 -18.30 -40.33 0.20
N PHE A 738 -18.97 -39.62 -0.73
CA PHE A 738 -19.66 -38.33 -0.49
C PHE A 738 -20.80 -38.44 0.54
N ASP A 739 -21.20 -39.65 0.94
CA ASP A 739 -22.23 -39.97 1.93
C ASP A 739 -21.78 -39.89 3.40
N ALA A 740 -20.73 -39.12 3.71
CA ALA A 740 -20.38 -38.87 5.10
C ALA A 740 -21.55 -38.17 5.84
N ASP A 741 -21.85 -38.56 7.08
CA ASP A 741 -22.90 -37.91 7.88
C ASP A 741 -22.46 -36.49 8.29
N TRP A 742 -22.98 -35.49 7.55
CA TRP A 742 -22.70 -34.08 7.77
C TRP A 742 -23.69 -33.40 8.73
N SER A 743 -24.71 -34.11 9.22
CA SER A 743 -25.85 -33.56 9.99
C SER A 743 -25.44 -32.77 11.24
N LYS A 744 -24.28 -33.11 11.83
CA LYS A 744 -23.77 -32.48 13.06
C LYS A 744 -22.96 -31.19 12.83
N ASN A 745 -22.85 -30.69 11.59
CA ASN A 745 -22.04 -29.51 11.27
C ASN A 745 -22.92 -28.35 10.78
N ILE A 746 -22.74 -27.16 11.37
CA ILE A 746 -23.48 -25.96 11.00
C ILE A 746 -23.18 -25.55 9.55
N MET A 747 -21.94 -25.69 9.10
CA MET A 747 -21.54 -25.35 7.72
C MET A 747 -20.65 -26.43 7.11
N CYS A 748 -20.92 -26.76 5.84
CA CYS A 748 -20.23 -27.80 5.09
C CYS A 748 -19.69 -27.26 3.77
N VAL A 749 -18.37 -27.26 3.64
CA VAL A 749 -17.64 -26.94 2.39
C VAL A 749 -16.79 -28.16 2.05
N ALA A 750 -17.04 -28.76 0.89
CA ALA A 750 -16.38 -29.98 0.42
C ALA A 750 -15.14 -29.64 -0.42
N ASP A 751 -14.05 -30.38 -0.19
CA ASP A 751 -12.90 -30.36 -1.08
C ASP A 751 -13.26 -31.09 -2.40
N PRO A 752 -12.82 -30.59 -3.56
CA PRO A 752 -13.19 -31.12 -4.88
C PRO A 752 -12.57 -32.48 -5.20
N PHE A 753 -11.46 -32.85 -4.55
CA PHE A 753 -10.74 -34.10 -4.84
C PHE A 753 -10.82 -35.09 -3.69
N ILE A 754 -10.99 -34.62 -2.46
CA ILE A 754 -11.14 -35.47 -1.29
C ILE A 754 -12.49 -35.22 -0.63
N VAL A 755 -13.18 -36.31 -0.27
CA VAL A 755 -14.30 -36.21 0.66
C VAL A 755 -13.78 -36.01 2.10
N ALA A 756 -13.21 -34.83 2.37
CA ALA A 756 -12.72 -34.46 3.68
C ALA A 756 -13.15 -33.04 4.07
N LYS A 757 -13.53 -32.91 5.34
CA LYS A 757 -13.94 -31.67 6.00
C LYS A 757 -12.85 -30.59 5.88
N VAL A 758 -13.13 -29.50 5.17
CA VAL A 758 -12.40 -28.24 5.31
C VAL A 758 -12.89 -27.59 6.61
N ARG A 759 -12.03 -27.52 7.65
CA ARG A 759 -12.42 -27.23 9.05
C ARG A 759 -13.22 -25.91 9.20
N ILE A 760 -14.36 -25.99 9.91
CA ILE A 760 -15.19 -24.86 10.38
C ILE A 760 -15.65 -25.11 11.84
N LEU A 761 -15.86 -23.98 12.55
CA LEU A 761 -16.32 -23.73 13.92
C LEU A 761 -17.26 -24.82 14.50
N ARG A 762 -16.97 -25.27 15.72
CA ARG A 762 -17.90 -26.06 16.56
C ARG A 762 -18.78 -25.06 17.33
N SER A 763 -20.05 -25.39 17.54
CA SER A 763 -20.88 -24.67 18.52
C SER A 763 -20.19 -24.71 19.90
N GLN A 764 -20.31 -23.61 20.65
CA GLN A 764 -20.20 -23.69 22.10
C GLN A 764 -21.40 -24.47 22.65
#